data_AF-A0A966DP88-F1
#
_entry.id   AF-A0A966DP88-F1
#
_cell.length_a   1.000
_cell.length_b   1.000
_cell.length_c   1.000
_cell.angle_alpha   90.00
_cell.angle_beta   90.00
_cell.angle_gamma   90.00
#
_symmetry.space_group_name_H-M   'P 1'
#
loop_
_entity.id
_entity.type
_entity.pdbx_description
1 polymer ?
#
loop_
_entity_poly.entity_id
_entity_poly.type
_entity_poly.pdbx_seq_one_letter_code
_entity_poly.pdbx_strand_id
1 'polypeptide(L)'
;MLKIAHIVNPVKVSSNSDLYFAQPVTFETMRMARDLATGIADIKLMACMFPEDKEMEPEGFHITEELYQSVSDFYQFKEFRKLPLVGEIFDRLTKEADADYYIYSNVDIALKPHFYQTIVQYINSGLKAFVVNRRTISDDYTSVSELPLMFAERGKKHPGYDCFIFHRTLIPGFSFGNACVGANWIGRIILANLLSQTEEFEIFENEDLTFHIGDDKKWSSRRFEDYNTYNEKILVDLVSNFLTIENLKNRNWFNNLISYYNDNQLADAKFHLTQEDKLIPVFNYEGKDPETRLPDLSQEPVFVVGHPRSGTTLIQALIGTQNKTGCTFETHFFDIIIRDVFSNNSLLFGYKQNILINNIRRFSPISNRTLHYIRDTEQLSKKVLFEMIIEDNLYFINKTIPTNNIRWIEKTPDHVFYMNEILNLFPNAKFVNVVRNPEKVILSRRNNFFWDDEAKWDLEKHAMLWNDSINSAIEFSNYYPDRLISVRLEDMVDKNTLWVRNLCKFLNIKYKRRNLKKYPEIAKKIIHPWEAWKKDATTKISKNLAHRNSEHLSTIDLLELAFLTTKQREYFDYSIDITTIINHKTAGVHCDIHQIIQKNKAYKAERNEVIELADNLKSSVLNLEERLKDNIEHNKSKDQEVHKLLKIIDDKNYWLETLKNRLENSNVHINKLKNILQNNNTDKASLSIAIEKEYNNFDAEFVKLRNQIRDLINQNEALTKQNQLLIDEKESSEKQGKINQSKIEELQAKLVALESKYRTLYFATKNM
;
A
#
# COMPACT_ATOMS: atom_id res chain seq x y z
N MET A 1 -6.85 -34.16 28.29
CA MET A 1 -5.99 -34.77 27.26
C MET A 1 -5.39 -33.62 26.48
N LEU A 2 -4.08 -33.64 26.18
CA LEU A 2 -3.43 -32.56 25.43
C LEU A 2 -4.10 -32.43 24.06
N LYS A 3 -4.49 -31.21 23.67
CA LYS A 3 -5.11 -30.94 22.37
C LYS A 3 -4.08 -30.41 21.38
N ILE A 4 -3.99 -31.02 20.22
CA ILE A 4 -3.07 -30.62 19.14
C ILE A 4 -3.88 -30.42 17.86
N ALA A 5 -3.69 -29.30 17.17
CA ALA A 5 -4.23 -29.11 15.83
C ALA A 5 -3.10 -29.04 14.79
N HIS A 6 -3.20 -29.86 13.74
CA HIS A 6 -2.22 -29.92 12.66
C HIS A 6 -2.86 -29.48 11.35
N ILE A 7 -2.41 -28.35 10.81
CA ILE A 7 -2.93 -27.78 9.56
C ILE A 7 -1.96 -27.98 8.38
N VAL A 8 -2.53 -28.29 7.23
CA VAL A 8 -1.86 -28.33 5.93
C VAL A 8 -2.66 -27.54 4.90
N ASN A 9 -2.03 -27.21 3.76
CA ASN A 9 -2.67 -26.51 2.65
C ASN A 9 -2.66 -27.40 1.38
N PRO A 10 -3.71 -28.22 1.15
CA PRO A 10 -3.88 -28.96 -0.09
C PRO A 10 -4.05 -28.04 -1.30
N VAL A 11 -3.48 -28.46 -2.43
CA VAL A 11 -3.54 -27.73 -3.70
C VAL A 11 -3.83 -28.65 -4.87
N LYS A 12 -4.65 -28.18 -5.81
CA LYS A 12 -4.92 -28.86 -7.07
C LYS A 12 -3.71 -28.74 -7.99
N VAL A 13 -3.20 -29.87 -8.45
CA VAL A 13 -2.00 -29.95 -9.29
C VAL A 13 -2.20 -30.90 -10.46
N SER A 14 -1.42 -30.71 -11.52
CA SER A 14 -1.41 -31.65 -12.64
C SER A 14 -0.68 -32.95 -12.26
N SER A 15 -0.94 -34.01 -13.02
CA SER A 15 -0.29 -35.32 -12.86
C SER A 15 1.23 -35.31 -13.01
N ASN A 16 1.81 -34.21 -13.51
CA ASN A 16 3.25 -34.03 -13.69
C ASN A 16 3.91 -33.32 -12.48
N SER A 17 3.13 -32.99 -11.45
CA SER A 17 3.61 -32.41 -10.20
C SER A 17 3.89 -33.49 -9.17
N ASP A 18 4.96 -33.38 -8.39
CA ASP A 18 5.29 -34.36 -7.35
C ASP A 18 4.22 -34.36 -6.24
N LEU A 19 3.58 -33.20 -6.04
CA LEU A 19 2.43 -33.03 -5.14
C LEU A 19 1.23 -33.91 -5.54
N TYR A 20 1.16 -34.38 -6.79
CA TYR A 20 0.10 -35.30 -7.23
C TYR A 20 0.18 -36.63 -6.46
N PHE A 21 1.40 -37.11 -6.21
CA PHE A 21 1.64 -38.35 -5.46
C PHE A 21 1.91 -38.10 -3.98
N ALA A 22 2.59 -36.99 -3.64
CA ALA A 22 2.98 -36.70 -2.26
C ALA A 22 1.79 -36.35 -1.35
N GLN A 23 0.81 -35.56 -1.82
CA GLN A 23 -0.31 -35.13 -0.96
C GLN A 23 -1.16 -36.31 -0.44
N PRO A 24 -1.58 -37.30 -1.27
CA PRO A 24 -2.28 -38.48 -0.77
C PRO A 24 -1.49 -39.27 0.29
N VAL A 25 -0.16 -39.39 0.11
CA VAL A 25 0.74 -40.02 1.08
C VAL A 25 0.76 -39.24 2.39
N THR A 26 0.88 -37.90 2.32
CA THR A 26 0.82 -37.03 3.49
C THR A 26 -0.50 -37.20 4.26
N PHE A 27 -1.64 -37.16 3.56
CA PHE A 27 -2.95 -37.31 4.21
C PHE A 27 -3.08 -38.66 4.91
N GLU A 28 -2.70 -39.74 4.24
CA GLU A 28 -2.82 -41.08 4.84
C GLU A 28 -1.91 -41.24 6.06
N THR A 29 -0.66 -40.80 5.96
CA THR A 29 0.28 -40.88 7.09
C THR A 29 -0.17 -40.03 8.28
N MET A 30 -0.80 -38.87 8.04
CA MET A 30 -1.39 -38.04 9.10
C MET A 30 -2.54 -38.76 9.82
N ARG A 31 -3.42 -39.45 9.08
CA ARG A 31 -4.51 -40.25 9.68
C ARG A 31 -3.94 -41.42 10.49
N MET A 32 -3.02 -42.19 9.92
CA MET A 32 -2.38 -43.32 10.61
C MET A 32 -1.68 -42.90 11.90
N ALA A 33 -0.92 -41.80 11.86
CA ALA A 33 -0.22 -41.29 13.03
C ALA A 33 -1.20 -40.76 14.09
N ARG A 34 -2.28 -40.09 13.69
CA ARG A 34 -3.35 -39.66 14.61
C ARG A 34 -3.97 -40.87 15.31
N ASP A 35 -4.35 -41.88 14.53
CA ASP A 35 -5.07 -43.03 15.04
C ASP A 35 -4.21 -43.81 16.06
N LEU A 36 -2.91 -43.90 15.83
CA LEU A 36 -1.95 -44.47 16.78
C LEU A 36 -1.76 -43.63 18.07
N ALA A 37 -2.06 -42.33 18.02
CA ALA A 37 -2.02 -41.45 19.18
C ALA A 37 -3.34 -41.40 19.97
N THR A 38 -4.34 -42.19 19.58
CA THR A 38 -5.63 -42.28 20.29
C THR A 38 -5.42 -42.64 21.76
N GLY A 39 -6.01 -41.85 22.66
CA GLY A 39 -5.87 -42.02 24.11
C GLY A 39 -4.62 -41.38 24.71
N ILE A 40 -3.69 -40.87 23.89
CA ILE A 40 -2.51 -40.12 24.33
C ILE A 40 -2.76 -38.60 24.19
N ALA A 41 -3.27 -38.18 23.03
CA ALA A 41 -3.59 -36.78 22.74
C ALA A 41 -4.84 -36.68 21.84
N ASP A 42 -5.50 -35.53 21.89
CA ASP A 42 -6.63 -35.19 21.02
C ASP A 42 -6.06 -34.45 19.80
N ILE A 43 -6.00 -35.12 18.66
CA ILE A 43 -5.35 -34.60 17.45
C ILE A 43 -6.43 -34.22 16.42
N LYS A 44 -6.54 -32.92 16.15
CA LYS A 44 -7.40 -32.36 15.09
C LYS A 44 -6.57 -32.13 13.84
N LEU A 45 -6.84 -32.91 12.78
CA LEU A 45 -6.25 -32.68 11.45
C LEU A 45 -7.08 -31.61 10.72
N MET A 46 -6.42 -30.63 10.12
CA MET A 46 -7.07 -29.49 9.48
C MET A 46 -6.51 -29.24 8.09
N ALA A 47 -7.37 -28.79 7.19
CA ALA A 47 -6.99 -28.39 5.84
C ALA A 47 -7.60 -27.03 5.49
N CYS A 48 -6.77 -26.12 4.99
CA CYS A 48 -7.19 -24.84 4.44
C CYS A 48 -6.86 -24.79 2.95
N MET A 49 -7.77 -24.30 2.11
CA MET A 49 -7.63 -24.34 0.66
C MET A 49 -8.35 -23.17 -0.01
N PHE A 50 -7.99 -22.87 -1.25
CA PHE A 50 -8.77 -21.96 -2.07
C PHE A 50 -10.06 -22.64 -2.58
N PRO A 51 -11.08 -21.88 -3.00
CA PRO A 51 -12.32 -22.44 -3.53
C PRO A 51 -12.10 -23.39 -4.72
N GLU A 52 -11.11 -23.11 -5.58
CA GLU A 52 -10.77 -23.96 -6.73
C GLU A 52 -10.05 -25.28 -6.38
N ASP A 53 -9.49 -25.38 -5.17
CA ASP A 53 -8.74 -26.54 -4.69
C ASP A 53 -9.65 -27.53 -3.93
N LYS A 54 -10.96 -27.27 -3.87
CA LYS A 54 -11.94 -28.04 -3.09
C LYS A 54 -11.99 -29.53 -3.41
N GLU A 55 -11.63 -29.93 -4.61
CA GLU A 55 -11.53 -31.35 -4.97
C GLU A 55 -10.39 -32.10 -4.24
N MET A 56 -9.48 -31.38 -3.60
CA MET A 56 -8.36 -31.91 -2.82
C MET A 56 -8.68 -32.06 -1.32
N GLU A 57 -9.96 -31.97 -0.93
CA GLU A 57 -10.40 -32.16 0.46
C GLU A 57 -9.97 -33.54 1.01
N PRO A 58 -9.08 -33.59 2.02
CA PRO A 58 -8.63 -34.86 2.57
C PRO A 58 -9.65 -35.49 3.52
N GLU A 59 -9.87 -36.79 3.38
CA GLU A 59 -10.84 -37.52 4.20
C GLU A 59 -10.46 -37.48 5.69
N GLY A 60 -11.42 -37.13 6.54
CA GLY A 60 -11.25 -37.12 7.99
C GLY A 60 -10.49 -35.91 8.54
N PHE A 61 -10.35 -34.85 7.75
CA PHE A 61 -9.84 -33.54 8.18
C PHE A 61 -10.98 -32.57 8.42
N HIS A 62 -10.77 -31.62 9.33
CA HIS A 62 -11.62 -30.43 9.47
C HIS A 62 -11.22 -29.41 8.40
N ILE A 63 -12.14 -29.15 7.46
CA ILE A 63 -11.93 -28.14 6.41
C ILE A 63 -12.23 -26.76 7.01
N THR A 64 -11.27 -25.85 6.94
CA THR A 64 -11.40 -24.49 7.46
C THR A 64 -12.21 -23.61 6.53
N GLU A 65 -12.53 -22.40 6.96
CA GLU A 65 -12.97 -21.33 6.05
C GLU A 65 -11.97 -21.17 4.89
N GLU A 66 -12.49 -20.93 3.69
CA GLU A 66 -11.72 -20.84 2.45
C GLU A 66 -10.67 -19.73 2.51
N LEU A 67 -9.53 -19.95 1.85
CA LEU A 67 -8.52 -18.92 1.64
C LEU A 67 -8.99 -17.98 0.53
N TYR A 68 -8.72 -16.68 0.67
CA TYR A 68 -9.13 -15.68 -0.33
C TYR A 68 -8.02 -14.72 -0.75
N GLN A 69 -6.89 -14.67 -0.04
CA GLN A 69 -5.76 -13.82 -0.42
C GLN A 69 -4.63 -14.66 -1.04
N SER A 70 -4.05 -14.14 -2.12
CA SER A 70 -2.84 -14.67 -2.71
C SER A 70 -1.74 -13.62 -2.70
N VAL A 71 -0.49 -14.06 -2.76
CA VAL A 71 0.65 -13.14 -2.86
C VAL A 71 0.58 -12.24 -4.09
N SER A 72 -0.08 -12.70 -5.16
CA SER A 72 -0.27 -11.95 -6.41
C SER A 72 -1.21 -10.74 -6.25
N ASP A 73 -1.95 -10.64 -5.14
CA ASP A 73 -2.77 -9.46 -4.83
C ASP A 73 -1.92 -8.27 -4.37
N PHE A 74 -0.67 -8.53 -3.96
CA PHE A 74 0.24 -7.54 -3.35
C PHE A 74 1.46 -7.23 -4.23
N TYR A 75 1.82 -8.14 -5.13
CA TYR A 75 3.00 -8.00 -5.97
C TYR A 75 2.79 -8.63 -7.34
N GLN A 76 3.28 -7.97 -8.38
CA GLN A 76 3.23 -8.49 -9.74
C GLN A 76 4.47 -9.32 -10.03
N PHE A 77 4.27 -10.63 -10.20
CA PHE A 77 5.33 -11.58 -10.54
C PHE A 77 5.46 -11.76 -12.06
N LYS A 78 6.64 -12.20 -12.51
CA LYS A 78 6.94 -12.52 -13.91
C LYS A 78 5.99 -13.59 -14.45
N GLU A 79 5.63 -14.54 -13.59
CA GLU A 79 4.68 -15.58 -13.90
C GLU A 79 3.68 -15.77 -12.76
N PHE A 80 2.41 -15.86 -13.14
CA PHE A 80 1.32 -15.96 -12.19
C PHE A 80 1.27 -17.34 -11.53
N ARG A 81 1.34 -17.35 -10.20
CA ARG A 81 0.98 -18.47 -9.34
C ARG A 81 0.11 -17.94 -8.20
N LYS A 82 -1.02 -18.58 -7.98
CA LYS A 82 -1.89 -18.26 -6.85
C LYS A 82 -1.36 -18.94 -5.59
N LEU A 83 -0.34 -18.35 -4.97
CA LEU A 83 0.26 -18.87 -3.74
C LEU A 83 -0.41 -18.23 -2.51
N PRO A 84 -0.85 -19.03 -1.53
CA PRO A 84 -1.51 -18.53 -0.34
C PRO A 84 -0.53 -17.83 0.60
N LEU A 85 -1.04 -16.89 1.39
CA LEU A 85 -0.29 -16.25 2.44
C LEU A 85 -0.19 -17.16 3.67
N VAL A 86 1.01 -17.34 4.21
CA VAL A 86 1.20 -18.14 5.44
C VAL A 86 0.45 -17.55 6.64
N GLY A 87 0.35 -16.22 6.70
CA GLY A 87 -0.41 -15.54 7.75
C GLY A 87 -1.88 -15.92 7.73
N GLU A 88 -2.49 -16.08 6.55
CA GLU A 88 -3.89 -16.45 6.43
C GLU A 88 -4.14 -17.91 6.86
N ILE A 89 -3.19 -18.82 6.57
CA ILE A 89 -3.24 -20.21 7.06
C ILE A 89 -3.20 -20.25 8.59
N PHE A 90 -2.31 -19.48 9.21
CA PHE A 90 -2.24 -19.39 10.68
C PHE A 90 -3.48 -18.72 11.29
N ASP A 91 -4.10 -17.77 10.59
CA ASP A 91 -5.38 -17.21 11.00
C ASP A 91 -6.49 -18.28 11.02
N ARG A 92 -6.55 -19.17 10.02
CA ARG A 92 -7.52 -20.30 10.03
C ARG A 92 -7.26 -21.26 11.17
N LEU A 93 -5.99 -21.62 11.38
CA LEU A 93 -5.57 -22.48 12.48
C LEU A 93 -6.05 -21.92 13.83
N THR A 94 -5.86 -20.62 14.07
CA THR A 94 -6.23 -20.01 15.37
C THR A 94 -7.72 -19.79 15.56
N LYS A 95 -8.44 -19.44 14.51
CA LYS A 95 -9.88 -19.16 14.61
C LYS A 95 -10.70 -20.42 14.84
N GLU A 96 -10.26 -21.55 14.30
CA GLU A 96 -11.09 -22.76 14.20
C GLU A 96 -10.58 -23.96 15.02
N ALA A 97 -9.40 -23.84 15.63
CA ALA A 97 -8.88 -24.86 16.54
C ALA A 97 -8.91 -24.37 18.00
N ASP A 98 -9.63 -25.10 18.84
CA ASP A 98 -9.42 -25.07 20.29
C ASP A 98 -8.36 -26.11 20.66
N ALA A 99 -7.08 -25.77 20.46
CA ALA A 99 -5.95 -26.64 20.77
C ALA A 99 -4.89 -25.94 21.65
N ASP A 100 -4.12 -26.73 22.40
CA ASP A 100 -3.02 -26.25 23.25
C ASP A 100 -1.77 -25.99 22.39
N TYR A 101 -1.49 -26.94 21.49
CA TYR A 101 -0.38 -26.87 20.54
C TYR A 101 -0.89 -26.91 19.09
N TYR A 102 -0.13 -26.23 18.25
CA TYR A 102 -0.35 -26.13 16.83
C TYR A 102 0.81 -26.76 16.08
N ILE A 103 0.49 -27.40 14.97
CA ILE A 103 1.46 -27.93 14.01
C ILE A 103 1.13 -27.37 12.64
N TYR A 104 2.15 -26.83 11.98
CA TYR A 104 2.11 -26.48 10.57
C TYR A 104 3.18 -27.28 9.84
N SER A 105 2.81 -27.93 8.74
CA SER A 105 3.74 -28.46 7.77
C SER A 105 3.25 -28.15 6.36
N ASN A 106 4.18 -28.16 5.40
CA ASN A 106 3.78 -28.21 4.00
C ASN A 106 3.08 -29.56 3.71
N VAL A 107 2.23 -29.56 2.67
CA VAL A 107 1.38 -30.71 2.33
C VAL A 107 2.15 -31.88 1.67
N ASP A 108 3.43 -31.69 1.40
CA ASP A 108 4.38 -32.70 0.92
C ASP A 108 5.19 -33.38 2.04
N ILE A 109 4.91 -33.03 3.30
CA ILE A 109 5.58 -33.59 4.47
C ILE A 109 4.76 -34.72 5.08
N ALA A 110 5.15 -35.96 4.79
CA ALA A 110 4.54 -37.15 5.33
C ALA A 110 5.09 -37.50 6.73
N LEU A 111 4.28 -38.19 7.54
CA LEU A 111 4.60 -38.51 8.94
C LEU A 111 4.97 -39.98 9.12
N LYS A 112 5.91 -40.28 10.02
CA LYS A 112 6.10 -41.65 10.50
C LYS A 112 4.98 -42.02 11.50
N PRO A 113 4.62 -43.31 11.64
CA PRO A 113 3.45 -43.71 12.41
C PRO A 113 3.44 -43.25 13.88
N HIS A 114 4.60 -43.15 14.52
CA HIS A 114 4.75 -42.76 15.92
C HIS A 114 4.89 -41.24 16.12
N PHE A 115 4.70 -40.42 15.07
CA PHE A 115 4.94 -38.98 15.10
C PHE A 115 4.30 -38.28 16.31
N TYR A 116 2.96 -38.28 16.41
CA TYR A 116 2.27 -37.54 17.47
C TYR A 116 2.58 -38.07 18.88
N GLN A 117 2.84 -39.38 19.03
CA GLN A 117 3.25 -39.95 20.31
C GLN A 117 4.58 -39.34 20.77
N THR A 118 5.54 -39.19 19.85
CA THR A 118 6.82 -38.55 20.12
C THR A 118 6.66 -37.04 20.36
N ILE A 119 5.82 -36.35 19.58
CA ILE A 119 5.51 -34.91 19.79
C ILE A 119 5.01 -34.67 21.22
N VAL A 120 4.12 -35.53 21.73
CA VAL A 120 3.60 -35.42 23.10
C VAL A 120 4.73 -35.56 24.14
N GLN A 121 5.72 -36.42 23.90
CA GLN A 121 6.88 -36.54 24.80
C GLN A 121 7.73 -35.25 24.81
N TYR A 122 7.96 -34.65 23.65
CA TYR A 122 8.69 -33.37 23.54
C TYR A 122 7.91 -32.21 24.17
N ILE A 123 6.58 -32.19 24.05
CA ILE A 123 5.76 -31.19 24.75
C ILE A 123 5.88 -31.39 26.27
N ASN A 124 5.81 -32.63 26.74
CA ASN A 124 5.92 -32.95 28.16
C ASN A 124 7.32 -32.69 28.74
N SER A 125 8.37 -32.58 27.91
CA SER A 125 9.70 -32.16 28.38
C SER A 125 9.81 -30.65 28.63
N GLY A 126 8.75 -29.88 28.33
CA GLY A 126 8.66 -28.45 28.59
C GLY A 126 8.91 -27.56 27.38
N LEU A 127 9.03 -28.11 26.16
CA LEU A 127 9.23 -27.31 24.96
C LEU A 127 7.95 -26.54 24.58
N LYS A 128 8.07 -25.22 24.40
CA LYS A 128 6.97 -24.38 23.87
C LYS A 128 6.95 -24.32 22.37
N ALA A 129 8.06 -24.55 21.70
CA ALA A 129 8.11 -24.67 20.26
C ALA A 129 9.27 -25.56 19.82
N PHE A 130 9.17 -26.20 18.67
CA PHE A 130 10.27 -26.94 18.08
C PHE A 130 10.02 -27.25 16.61
N VAL A 131 11.08 -27.60 15.89
CA VAL A 131 11.02 -27.96 14.47
C VAL A 131 11.47 -29.40 14.29
N VAL A 132 10.73 -30.18 13.52
CA VAL A 132 11.11 -31.53 13.09
C VAL A 132 11.46 -31.48 11.60
N ASN A 133 12.74 -31.63 11.28
CA ASN A 133 13.20 -31.57 9.89
C ASN A 133 12.99 -32.90 9.18
N ARG A 134 12.57 -32.84 7.92
CA ARG A 134 12.25 -34.02 7.13
C ARG A 134 13.49 -34.84 6.73
N ARG A 135 13.26 -36.12 6.52
CA ARG A 135 14.12 -37.01 5.73
C ARG A 135 13.69 -36.98 4.26
N THR A 136 14.65 -36.98 3.33
CA THR A 136 14.35 -37.19 1.91
C THR A 136 14.47 -38.67 1.56
N ILE A 137 13.41 -39.28 1.06
CA ILE A 137 13.38 -40.67 0.56
C ILE A 137 13.35 -40.71 -0.98
N SER A 138 13.47 -41.91 -1.57
CA SER A 138 13.41 -42.10 -3.03
C SER A 138 12.19 -41.42 -3.67
N ASP A 139 12.36 -40.91 -4.89
CA ASP A 139 11.31 -40.40 -5.77
C ASP A 139 10.62 -41.50 -6.60
N ASP A 140 11.05 -42.76 -6.45
CA ASP A 140 10.43 -43.92 -7.11
C ASP A 140 9.01 -44.23 -6.62
N TYR A 141 8.65 -43.73 -5.42
CA TYR A 141 7.35 -44.00 -4.82
C TYR A 141 6.25 -43.13 -5.44
N THR A 142 5.14 -43.76 -5.83
CA THR A 142 4.05 -43.08 -6.55
C THR A 142 2.67 -43.37 -5.97
N SER A 143 2.56 -44.22 -4.95
CA SER A 143 1.26 -44.61 -4.39
C SER A 143 1.27 -44.81 -2.88
N VAL A 144 0.13 -44.52 -2.25
CA VAL A 144 -0.15 -44.80 -0.82
C VAL A 144 0.05 -46.29 -0.48
N SER A 145 -0.15 -47.20 -1.43
CA SER A 145 0.07 -48.64 -1.21
C SER A 145 1.52 -49.00 -0.82
N GLU A 146 2.48 -48.11 -1.10
CA GLU A 146 3.91 -48.33 -0.89
C GLU A 146 4.40 -47.80 0.47
N LEU A 147 3.49 -47.26 1.31
CA LEU A 147 3.80 -46.76 2.65
C LEU A 147 4.70 -47.68 3.51
N PRO A 148 4.52 -49.02 3.53
CA PRO A 148 5.42 -49.89 4.29
C PRO A 148 6.90 -49.77 3.88
N LEU A 149 7.17 -49.57 2.59
CA LEU A 149 8.53 -49.35 2.07
C LEU A 149 9.05 -47.97 2.46
N MET A 150 8.21 -46.93 2.31
CA MET A 150 8.54 -45.56 2.73
C MET A 150 8.85 -45.46 4.22
N PHE A 151 8.13 -46.22 5.06
CA PHE A 151 8.40 -46.27 6.50
C PHE A 151 9.70 -46.99 6.83
N ALA A 152 10.07 -48.03 6.08
CA ALA A 152 11.33 -48.75 6.25
C ALA A 152 12.55 -47.95 5.76
N GLU A 153 12.35 -47.03 4.82
CA GLU A 153 13.41 -46.16 4.33
C GLU A 153 13.74 -45.04 5.32
N ARG A 154 15.02 -44.95 5.70
CA ARG A 154 15.51 -43.90 6.61
C ARG A 154 15.63 -42.53 5.92
N GLY A 155 15.94 -42.51 4.63
CA GLY A 155 16.18 -41.28 3.86
C GLY A 155 17.45 -40.49 4.25
N LYS A 156 17.69 -39.38 3.56
CA LYS A 156 18.81 -38.44 3.76
C LYS A 156 18.37 -37.21 4.54
N LYS A 157 19.32 -36.47 5.14
CA LYS A 157 19.00 -35.21 5.83
C LYS A 157 18.69 -34.10 4.83
N HIS A 158 17.65 -33.32 5.10
CA HIS A 158 17.33 -32.10 4.35
C HIS A 158 17.80 -30.85 5.14
N PRO A 159 18.38 -29.82 4.47
CA PRO A 159 18.89 -28.61 5.14
C PRO A 159 17.83 -27.55 5.48
N GLY A 160 16.57 -27.76 5.09
CA GLY A 160 15.45 -26.84 5.33
C GLY A 160 14.78 -26.99 6.70
N TYR A 161 13.71 -26.21 6.92
CA TYR A 161 12.84 -26.27 8.10
C TYR A 161 11.41 -26.49 7.63
N ASP A 162 10.75 -27.55 8.09
CA ASP A 162 9.60 -28.10 7.36
C ASP A 162 8.34 -28.33 8.22
N CYS A 163 8.49 -28.91 9.42
CA CYS A 163 7.38 -29.18 10.33
C CYS A 163 7.57 -28.43 11.64
N PHE A 164 6.64 -27.52 11.94
CA PHE A 164 6.75 -26.55 13.03
C PHE A 164 5.69 -26.85 14.08
N ILE A 165 6.13 -27.11 15.32
CA ILE A 165 5.26 -27.39 16.47
C ILE A 165 5.39 -26.24 17.45
N PHE A 166 4.29 -25.69 17.96
CA PHE A 166 4.34 -24.56 18.88
C PHE A 166 3.09 -24.40 19.73
N HIS A 167 3.27 -23.88 20.94
CA HIS A 167 2.18 -23.58 21.87
C HIS A 167 1.38 -22.36 21.40
N ARG A 168 0.06 -22.40 21.56
CA ARG A 168 -0.87 -21.36 21.08
C ARG A 168 -0.53 -19.95 21.56
N THR A 169 0.08 -19.83 22.74
CA THR A 169 0.42 -18.51 23.35
C THR A 169 1.51 -17.75 22.60
N LEU A 170 2.21 -18.38 21.65
CA LEU A 170 3.27 -17.72 20.89
C LEU A 170 2.72 -16.89 19.71
N ILE A 171 1.56 -17.27 19.17
CA ILE A 171 0.98 -16.67 17.96
C ILE A 171 0.77 -15.15 18.06
N PRO A 172 0.29 -14.58 19.18
CA PRO A 172 0.08 -13.13 19.27
C PRO A 172 1.35 -12.30 18.98
N GLY A 173 2.54 -12.89 19.11
CA GLY A 173 3.81 -12.23 18.76
C GLY A 173 4.31 -12.51 17.35
N PHE A 174 3.62 -13.33 16.55
CA PHE A 174 4.03 -13.64 15.19
C PHE A 174 3.72 -12.48 14.23
N SER A 175 4.57 -12.34 13.22
CA SER A 175 4.49 -11.43 12.09
C SER A 175 4.88 -12.20 10.84
N PHE A 176 4.03 -12.22 9.81
CA PHE A 176 4.35 -12.95 8.58
C PHE A 176 4.53 -12.03 7.37
N GLY A 177 4.23 -10.73 7.50
CA GLY A 177 4.05 -9.86 6.35
C GLY A 177 3.06 -10.48 5.37
N ASN A 178 3.37 -10.39 4.08
CA ASN A 178 2.63 -11.07 3.02
C ASN A 178 3.40 -12.28 2.48
N ALA A 179 4.13 -13.00 3.34
CA ALA A 179 4.93 -14.14 2.93
C ALA A 179 4.04 -15.27 2.39
N CYS A 180 4.50 -15.92 1.33
CA CYS A 180 3.73 -16.95 0.65
C CYS A 180 4.31 -18.35 0.84
N VAL A 181 3.42 -19.34 0.87
CA VAL A 181 3.77 -20.77 0.87
C VAL A 181 4.03 -21.22 -0.58
N GLY A 182 4.93 -22.20 -0.76
CA GLY A 182 5.29 -22.70 -2.10
C GLY A 182 6.43 -21.94 -2.79
N ALA A 183 7.11 -21.07 -2.04
CA ALA A 183 8.35 -20.39 -2.41
C ALA A 183 9.42 -20.55 -1.31
N ASN A 184 10.69 -20.31 -1.66
CA ASN A 184 11.80 -20.44 -0.73
C ASN A 184 11.68 -19.44 0.45
N TRP A 185 12.51 -19.62 1.47
CA TRP A 185 12.60 -18.80 2.68
C TRP A 185 11.44 -18.91 3.66
N ILE A 186 10.31 -19.50 3.27
CA ILE A 186 9.13 -19.61 4.13
C ILE A 186 9.43 -20.29 5.48
N GLY A 187 10.20 -21.38 5.47
CA GLY A 187 10.58 -22.07 6.71
C GLY A 187 11.43 -21.19 7.64
N ARG A 188 12.29 -20.32 7.09
CA ARG A 188 13.07 -19.36 7.90
C ARG A 188 12.20 -18.23 8.45
N ILE A 189 11.16 -17.81 7.73
CA ILE A 189 10.19 -16.82 8.21
C ILE A 189 9.43 -17.37 9.42
N ILE A 190 8.92 -18.60 9.33
CA ILE A 190 8.23 -19.24 10.46
C ILE A 190 9.21 -19.47 11.63
N LEU A 191 10.43 -19.95 11.35
CA LEU A 191 11.46 -20.12 12.37
C LEU A 191 11.81 -18.82 13.10
N ALA A 192 11.99 -17.72 12.37
CA ALA A 192 12.27 -16.41 12.95
C ALA A 192 11.15 -15.93 13.89
N ASN A 193 9.90 -16.26 13.58
CA ASN A 193 8.77 -16.01 14.48
C ASN A 193 8.84 -16.83 15.77
N LEU A 194 9.13 -18.12 15.69
CA LEU A 194 9.26 -18.97 16.88
C LEU A 194 10.39 -18.49 17.80
N LEU A 195 11.54 -18.21 17.20
CA LEU A 195 12.74 -17.76 17.91
C LEU A 195 12.60 -16.35 18.49
N SER A 196 11.69 -15.52 17.98
CA SER A 196 11.43 -14.20 18.58
C SER A 196 10.59 -14.30 19.86
N GLN A 197 9.83 -15.39 20.05
CA GLN A 197 8.85 -15.52 21.13
C GLN A 197 9.28 -16.40 22.31
N THR A 198 10.16 -17.38 22.13
CA THR A 198 10.51 -18.32 23.20
C THR A 198 11.95 -18.80 23.16
N GLU A 199 12.53 -19.05 24.34
CA GLU A 199 13.82 -19.76 24.52
C GLU A 199 13.62 -21.26 24.75
N GLU A 200 12.41 -21.70 25.11
CA GLU A 200 12.01 -23.09 25.27
C GLU A 200 11.78 -23.71 23.87
N PHE A 201 12.87 -23.83 23.10
CA PHE A 201 12.88 -24.17 21.68
C PHE A 201 13.97 -25.18 21.29
N GLU A 202 13.66 -26.09 20.37
CA GLU A 202 14.62 -27.08 19.84
C GLU A 202 14.42 -27.36 18.33
N ILE A 203 15.49 -27.74 17.63
CA ILE A 203 15.43 -28.20 16.22
C ILE A 203 15.92 -29.64 16.15
N PHE A 204 15.02 -30.54 15.80
CA PHE A 204 15.25 -31.96 15.65
C PHE A 204 15.65 -32.28 14.21
N GLU A 205 16.96 -32.27 13.94
CA GLU A 205 17.51 -32.57 12.61
C GLU A 205 17.70 -34.06 12.32
N ASN A 206 17.72 -34.89 13.37
CA ASN A 206 18.13 -36.30 13.28
C ASN A 206 16.98 -37.27 13.47
N GLU A 207 15.85 -36.79 13.97
CA GLU A 207 14.68 -37.60 14.28
C GLU A 207 14.02 -38.09 12.99
N ASP A 208 13.81 -39.40 12.92
CA ASP A 208 13.14 -40.05 11.79
C ASP A 208 11.63 -40.03 12.04
N LEU A 209 11.06 -38.83 11.98
CA LEU A 209 9.66 -38.56 12.33
C LEU A 209 8.83 -38.04 11.15
N THR A 210 9.47 -37.36 10.19
CA THR A 210 8.83 -36.84 8.98
C THR A 210 9.68 -37.11 7.75
N PHE A 211 9.06 -37.24 6.58
CA PHE A 211 9.75 -37.50 5.33
C PHE A 211 9.08 -36.83 4.13
N HIS A 212 9.84 -36.72 3.02
CA HIS A 212 9.40 -36.19 1.74
C HIS A 212 9.93 -37.06 0.60
N ILE A 213 9.10 -37.28 -0.42
CA ILE A 213 9.39 -38.10 -1.61
C ILE A 213 10.20 -37.25 -2.60
N GLY A 214 11.45 -37.63 -2.87
CA GLY A 214 12.34 -36.89 -3.76
C GLY A 214 12.95 -35.61 -3.16
N ASP A 215 13.89 -34.99 -3.89
CA ASP A 215 14.53 -33.70 -3.56
C ASP A 215 14.35 -32.68 -4.70
N ASP A 216 13.16 -32.65 -5.30
CA ASP A 216 12.90 -31.78 -6.45
C ASP A 216 12.85 -30.32 -6.00
N LYS A 217 14.00 -29.64 -6.15
CA LYS A 217 14.16 -28.22 -5.85
C LYS A 217 13.49 -27.36 -6.91
N LYS A 218 12.20 -27.54 -7.18
CA LYS A 218 11.47 -26.74 -8.18
C LYS A 218 11.55 -25.22 -7.91
N TRP A 219 11.84 -24.81 -6.67
CA TRP A 219 12.18 -23.43 -6.30
C TRP A 219 13.51 -22.91 -6.88
N SER A 220 14.40 -23.77 -7.38
CA SER A 220 15.62 -23.40 -8.10
C SER A 220 15.38 -23.14 -9.60
N SER A 221 14.14 -23.27 -10.06
CA SER A 221 13.76 -22.84 -11.40
C SER A 221 13.87 -21.31 -11.48
N ARG A 222 14.75 -20.81 -12.36
CA ARG A 222 14.87 -19.36 -12.67
C ARG A 222 13.53 -18.71 -13.05
N ARG A 223 12.55 -19.53 -13.44
CA ARG A 223 11.19 -19.12 -13.82
C ARG A 223 10.41 -18.45 -12.67
N PHE A 224 10.62 -18.88 -11.42
CA PHE A 224 9.86 -18.41 -10.24
C PHE A 224 10.76 -17.78 -9.16
N GLU A 225 11.96 -17.35 -9.55
CA GLU A 225 12.96 -16.79 -8.63
C GLU A 225 12.49 -15.51 -7.92
N ASP A 226 11.63 -14.73 -8.58
CA ASP A 226 11.05 -13.51 -8.04
C ASP A 226 10.13 -13.74 -6.82
N TYR A 227 9.49 -14.91 -6.70
CA TYR A 227 8.79 -15.30 -5.46
C TYR A 227 9.78 -15.53 -4.30
N ASN A 228 10.96 -16.10 -4.59
CA ASN A 228 11.99 -16.32 -3.58
C ASN A 228 12.54 -14.97 -3.10
N THR A 229 12.87 -14.06 -4.02
CA THR A 229 13.32 -12.69 -3.68
C THR A 229 12.27 -11.94 -2.87
N TYR A 230 10.99 -12.13 -3.18
CA TYR A 230 9.90 -11.50 -2.42
C TYR A 230 9.82 -12.01 -0.97
N ASN A 231 9.82 -13.34 -0.76
CA ASN A 231 9.85 -13.91 0.59
C ASN A 231 11.14 -13.54 1.34
N GLU A 232 12.28 -13.49 0.66
CA GLU A 232 13.55 -13.06 1.24
C GLU A 232 13.49 -11.63 1.76
N LYS A 233 12.93 -10.70 0.98
CA LYS A 233 12.71 -9.32 1.44
C LYS A 233 11.86 -9.27 2.70
N ILE A 234 10.79 -10.06 2.75
CA ILE A 234 9.93 -10.14 3.95
C ILE A 234 10.71 -10.68 5.16
N LEU A 235 11.56 -11.69 4.96
CA LEU A 235 12.42 -12.21 6.03
C LEU A 235 13.37 -11.13 6.54
N VAL A 236 14.00 -10.36 5.64
CA VAL A 236 14.90 -9.25 6.00
C VAL A 236 14.17 -8.19 6.81
N ASP A 237 12.98 -7.77 6.37
CA ASP A 237 12.16 -6.77 7.07
C ASP A 237 11.74 -7.27 8.45
N LEU A 238 11.33 -8.53 8.54
CA LEU A 238 10.90 -9.17 9.78
C LEU A 238 12.03 -9.29 10.80
N VAL A 239 13.20 -9.75 10.38
CA VAL A 239 14.37 -9.89 11.24
C VAL A 239 14.84 -8.52 11.73
N SER A 240 14.84 -7.52 10.84
CA SER A 240 15.17 -6.13 11.19
C SER A 240 14.24 -5.60 12.26
N ASN A 241 12.93 -5.85 12.12
CA ASN A 241 11.94 -5.47 13.13
C ASN A 241 12.15 -6.20 14.47
N PHE A 242 12.38 -7.51 14.47
CA PHE A 242 12.59 -8.26 15.72
C PHE A 242 13.83 -7.81 16.49
N LEU A 243 14.89 -7.40 15.79
CA LEU A 243 16.11 -6.90 16.44
C LEU A 243 15.91 -5.60 17.22
N THR A 244 14.85 -4.83 16.91
CA THR A 244 14.48 -3.62 17.68
C THR A 244 13.89 -3.94 19.06
N ILE A 245 13.50 -5.19 19.33
CA ILE A 245 12.89 -5.61 20.59
C ILE A 245 13.97 -5.73 21.67
N GLU A 246 13.95 -4.86 22.69
CA GLU A 246 14.97 -4.78 23.75
C GLU A 246 15.30 -6.15 24.38
N ASN A 247 14.28 -6.95 24.71
CA ASN A 247 14.41 -8.27 25.34
C ASN A 247 14.20 -9.45 24.36
N LEU A 248 14.71 -9.35 23.13
CA LEU A 248 14.61 -10.42 22.13
C LEU A 248 15.27 -11.72 22.63
N LYS A 249 14.47 -12.78 22.76
CA LYS A 249 14.82 -14.10 23.31
C LYS A 249 16.07 -14.75 22.68
N ASN A 250 16.05 -14.99 21.37
CA ASN A 250 17.15 -15.65 20.66
C ASN A 250 18.02 -14.68 19.83
N ARG A 251 18.34 -13.49 20.37
CA ARG A 251 19.07 -12.43 19.64
C ARG A 251 20.33 -12.90 18.91
N ASN A 252 21.08 -13.85 19.47
CA ASN A 252 22.28 -14.42 18.84
C ASN A 252 21.98 -15.12 17.51
N TRP A 253 20.87 -15.85 17.41
CA TRP A 253 20.48 -16.51 16.16
C TRP A 253 20.23 -15.49 15.05
N PHE A 254 19.54 -14.39 15.35
CA PHE A 254 19.28 -13.31 14.40
C PHE A 254 20.57 -12.62 13.95
N ASN A 255 21.50 -12.38 14.88
CA ASN A 255 22.81 -11.82 14.55
C ASN A 255 23.61 -12.76 13.62
N ASN A 256 23.57 -14.07 13.87
CA ASN A 256 24.23 -15.06 13.02
C ASN A 256 23.61 -15.14 11.62
N LEU A 257 22.28 -15.06 11.53
CA LEU A 257 21.57 -15.00 10.25
C LEU A 257 22.03 -13.78 9.45
N ILE A 258 22.11 -12.60 10.08
CA ILE A 258 22.62 -11.38 9.44
C ILE A 258 24.06 -11.55 8.96
N SER A 259 24.95 -12.09 9.81
CA SER A 259 26.35 -12.34 9.42
C SER A 259 26.41 -13.23 8.19
N TYR A 260 25.70 -14.36 8.20
CA TYR A 260 25.65 -15.30 7.08
C TYR A 260 25.21 -14.62 5.77
N TYR A 261 24.21 -13.75 5.83
CA TYR A 261 23.73 -13.02 4.66
C TYR A 261 24.72 -11.97 4.15
N ASN A 262 25.35 -11.23 5.06
CA ASN A 262 26.36 -10.23 4.73
C ASN A 262 27.61 -10.89 4.12
N ASP A 263 28.07 -11.99 4.71
CA ASP A 263 29.28 -12.70 4.32
C ASP A 263 29.13 -13.38 2.95
N ASN A 264 27.92 -13.85 2.60
CA ASN A 264 27.66 -14.53 1.33
C ASN A 264 27.06 -13.64 0.24
N GLN A 265 26.87 -12.33 0.48
CA GLN A 265 26.24 -11.38 -0.45
C GLN A 265 24.88 -11.86 -0.99
N LEU A 266 24.12 -12.61 -0.16
CA LEU A 266 22.95 -13.35 -0.63
C LEU A 266 21.70 -12.50 -0.85
N ALA A 267 21.70 -11.23 -0.46
CA ALA A 267 20.52 -10.38 -0.59
C ALA A 267 20.73 -9.21 -1.55
N ASP A 268 19.85 -9.12 -2.55
CA ASP A 268 19.60 -7.89 -3.31
C ASP A 268 19.07 -6.76 -2.39
N ALA A 269 18.42 -7.13 -1.27
CA ALA A 269 17.97 -6.24 -0.21
C ALA A 269 18.95 -6.25 0.97
N LYS A 270 19.60 -5.13 1.27
CA LYS A 270 20.48 -5.05 2.45
C LYS A 270 19.64 -5.19 3.73
N PHE A 271 20.17 -5.90 4.74
CA PHE A 271 19.68 -5.75 6.11
C PHE A 271 19.89 -4.30 6.51
N HIS A 272 18.85 -3.49 6.30
CA HIS A 272 18.81 -2.13 6.76
C HIS A 272 18.54 -2.16 8.26
N LEU A 273 19.60 -2.43 9.03
CA LEU A 273 19.75 -1.79 10.33
C LEU A 273 20.06 -0.30 10.10
N THR A 274 19.26 0.39 9.29
CA THR A 274 19.34 1.85 9.26
C THR A 274 18.88 2.28 10.65
N GLN A 275 19.59 3.25 11.22
CA GLN A 275 19.29 3.80 12.53
C GLN A 275 17.90 4.48 12.62
N GLU A 276 17.03 4.31 11.62
CA GLU A 276 15.76 5.00 11.40
C GLU A 276 14.50 4.15 11.66
N ASP A 277 14.59 2.80 11.73
CA ASP A 277 13.48 1.98 12.27
C ASP A 277 13.52 1.89 13.81
N LYS A 278 13.81 3.01 14.49
CA LYS A 278 13.58 3.08 15.94
C LYS A 278 12.08 3.24 16.17
N LEU A 279 11.39 2.10 16.29
CA LEU A 279 10.01 2.08 16.76
C LEU A 279 9.94 2.87 18.07
N ILE A 280 9.11 3.92 18.08
CA ILE A 280 8.91 4.75 19.27
C ILE A 280 8.44 3.83 20.41
N PRO A 281 9.05 3.92 21.60
CA PRO A 281 8.69 3.05 22.72
C PRO A 281 7.24 3.30 23.16
N VAL A 282 6.61 2.22 23.60
CA VAL A 282 5.29 2.24 24.20
C VAL A 282 5.40 2.87 25.58
N PHE A 283 4.43 3.69 25.98
CA PHE A 283 4.44 4.37 27.27
C PHE A 283 3.20 4.08 28.11
N ASN A 284 3.27 4.45 29.39
CA ASN A 284 2.13 4.46 30.31
C ASN A 284 1.76 5.89 30.68
N TYR A 285 0.47 6.11 30.91
CA TYR A 285 0.00 7.34 31.56
C TYR A 285 0.49 7.35 33.02
N GLU A 286 0.85 8.53 33.52
CA GLU A 286 1.22 8.74 34.92
C GLU A 286 -0.07 8.97 35.72
N GLY A 287 -0.34 8.13 36.73
CA GLY A 287 -1.54 8.21 37.57
C GLY A 287 -2.50 7.03 37.43
N LYS A 288 -3.69 7.12 38.07
CA LYS A 288 -4.63 5.99 38.25
C LYS A 288 -5.69 5.79 37.14
N ASP A 289 -5.76 6.61 36.08
CA ASP A 289 -6.78 6.38 35.04
C ASP A 289 -6.40 6.97 33.68
N PRO A 290 -6.34 6.14 32.61
CA PRO A 290 -7.42 6.18 31.61
C PRO A 290 -7.72 4.82 30.92
N GLU A 291 -7.38 3.68 31.53
CA GLU A 291 -7.29 2.39 30.80
C GLU A 291 -8.60 1.94 30.11
N THR A 292 -9.76 2.45 30.53
CA THR A 292 -11.07 2.08 29.95
C THR A 292 -11.85 3.24 29.33
N ARG A 293 -11.35 4.48 29.39
CA ARG A 293 -12.11 5.63 28.87
C ARG A 293 -11.81 5.86 27.38
N LEU A 294 -12.86 6.21 26.62
CA LEU A 294 -12.71 6.78 25.29
C LEU A 294 -12.04 8.16 25.36
N PRO A 295 -11.30 8.57 24.32
CA PRO A 295 -10.70 9.90 24.27
C PRO A 295 -11.74 11.02 24.41
N ASP A 296 -11.44 12.03 25.23
CA ASP A 296 -12.26 13.26 25.33
C ASP A 296 -11.55 14.39 24.59
N LEU A 297 -11.66 14.38 23.26
CA LEU A 297 -11.00 15.33 22.37
C LEU A 297 -12.00 16.26 21.68
N SER A 298 -11.55 17.46 21.34
CA SER A 298 -12.33 18.40 20.54
C SER A 298 -12.70 17.77 19.19
N GLN A 299 -13.96 17.91 18.79
CA GLN A 299 -14.48 17.44 17.49
C GLN A 299 -14.35 18.51 16.38
N GLU A 300 -13.62 19.60 16.64
CA GLU A 300 -13.30 20.64 15.65
C GLU A 300 -11.79 20.72 15.35
N PRO A 301 -11.17 19.65 14.86
CA PRO A 301 -9.72 19.64 14.69
C PRO A 301 -9.19 20.61 13.65
N VAL A 302 -7.88 20.84 13.72
CA VAL A 302 -7.12 21.53 12.68
C VAL A 302 -6.14 20.55 12.05
N PHE A 303 -6.18 20.45 10.73
CA PHE A 303 -5.22 19.68 9.95
C PHE A 303 -4.33 20.64 9.17
N VAL A 304 -3.01 20.55 9.35
CA VAL A 304 -2.05 21.28 8.52
C VAL A 304 -1.54 20.33 7.43
N VAL A 305 -1.87 20.63 6.18
CA VAL A 305 -1.64 19.77 5.02
C VAL A 305 -0.87 20.49 3.93
N GLY A 306 -0.51 19.81 2.86
CA GLY A 306 0.10 20.38 1.65
C GLY A 306 1.24 19.51 1.13
N HIS A 307 2.00 19.99 0.16
CA HIS A 307 3.10 19.18 -0.36
C HIS A 307 4.26 19.14 0.67
N PRO A 308 4.92 17.99 0.91
CA PRO A 308 6.08 17.91 1.80
C PRO A 308 7.14 18.97 1.46
N ARG A 309 7.87 19.48 2.45
CA ARG A 309 8.88 20.56 2.30
C ARG A 309 8.33 21.97 2.04
N SER A 310 7.01 22.14 2.11
CA SER A 310 6.35 23.47 2.03
C SER A 310 6.33 24.23 3.36
N GLY A 311 6.94 23.70 4.43
CA GLY A 311 7.02 24.39 5.73
C GLY A 311 5.82 24.17 6.66
N THR A 312 5.07 23.10 6.46
CA THR A 312 3.93 22.66 7.28
C THR A 312 4.25 22.61 8.79
N THR A 313 5.43 22.13 9.18
CA THR A 313 5.89 22.10 10.58
C THR A 313 5.99 23.49 11.21
N LEU A 314 6.46 24.50 10.47
CA LEU A 314 6.53 25.88 10.97
C LEU A 314 5.13 26.45 11.21
N ILE A 315 4.20 26.21 10.28
CA ILE A 315 2.81 26.64 10.38
C ILE A 315 2.11 25.98 11.58
N GLN A 316 2.27 24.67 11.74
CA GLN A 316 1.76 23.92 12.90
C GLN A 316 2.29 24.51 14.21
N ALA A 317 3.59 24.75 14.32
CA ALA A 317 4.20 25.32 15.51
C ALA A 317 3.68 26.74 15.82
N LEU A 318 3.49 27.58 14.80
CA LEU A 318 2.95 28.94 14.95
C LEU A 318 1.51 28.93 15.45
N ILE A 319 0.64 28.09 14.89
CA ILE A 319 -0.74 27.93 15.37
C ILE A 319 -0.73 27.36 16.79
N GLY A 320 0.12 26.38 17.07
CA GLY A 320 0.30 25.75 18.38
C GLY A 320 0.71 26.72 19.50
N THR A 321 1.26 27.90 19.18
CA THR A 321 1.57 28.91 20.20
C THR A 321 0.34 29.54 20.85
N GLN A 322 -0.84 29.41 20.22
CA GLN A 322 -2.05 30.06 20.70
C GLN A 322 -2.64 29.34 21.92
N ASN A 323 -3.61 29.96 22.57
CA ASN A 323 -4.21 29.40 23.78
C ASN A 323 -5.15 28.23 23.43
N LYS A 324 -5.21 27.21 24.30
CA LYS A 324 -6.11 26.04 24.14
C LYS A 324 -5.86 25.25 22.84
N THR A 325 -4.63 25.20 22.37
CA THR A 325 -4.21 24.38 21.22
C THR A 325 -3.22 23.30 21.65
N GLY A 326 -3.24 22.16 20.97
CA GLY A 326 -2.27 21.07 21.17
C GLY A 326 -1.80 20.49 19.84
N CYS A 327 -0.49 20.31 19.67
CA CYS A 327 0.07 19.77 18.43
C CYS A 327 0.47 18.31 18.60
N THR A 328 0.42 17.54 17.52
CA THR A 328 0.90 16.15 17.46
C THR A 328 2.19 16.03 16.63
N PHE A 329 2.80 14.85 16.62
CA PHE A 329 3.76 14.45 15.58
C PHE A 329 3.04 14.25 14.23
N GLU A 330 3.82 13.99 13.17
CA GLU A 330 3.26 13.43 11.92
C GLU A 330 2.70 12.04 12.23
N THR A 331 1.42 11.81 11.95
CA THR A 331 0.76 10.55 12.29
C THR A 331 0.81 9.55 11.13
N HIS A 332 0.85 10.04 9.88
CA HIS A 332 0.73 9.21 8.68
C HIS A 332 -0.46 8.23 8.71
N PHE A 333 -1.54 8.65 9.38
CA PHE A 333 -2.65 7.75 9.66
C PHE A 333 -3.40 7.35 8.40
N PHE A 334 -3.71 8.33 7.54
CA PHE A 334 -4.55 8.11 6.37
C PHE A 334 -3.78 7.56 5.15
N ASP A 335 -2.52 7.95 4.99
CA ASP A 335 -1.66 7.57 3.86
C ASP A 335 -0.91 6.25 4.05
N ILE A 336 -0.54 5.91 5.29
CA ILE A 336 0.24 4.70 5.59
C ILE A 336 -0.54 3.73 6.49
N ILE A 337 -0.94 4.17 7.69
CA ILE A 337 -1.40 3.25 8.75
C ILE A 337 -2.68 2.51 8.37
N ILE A 338 -3.69 3.21 7.84
CA ILE A 338 -4.98 2.58 7.54
C ILE A 338 -5.05 1.92 6.16
N ARG A 339 -4.17 2.27 5.24
CA ARG A 339 -4.19 1.80 3.84
C ARG A 339 -4.12 0.27 3.74
N ASP A 340 -3.23 -0.32 4.52
CA ASP A 340 -2.94 -1.76 4.44
C ASP A 340 -3.83 -2.58 5.41
N VAL A 341 -4.53 -1.90 6.34
CA VAL A 341 -5.22 -2.51 7.49
C VAL A 341 -6.74 -2.51 7.32
N PHE A 342 -7.32 -1.47 6.71
CA PHE A 342 -8.78 -1.28 6.62
C PHE A 342 -9.36 -1.48 5.21
N SER A 343 -8.57 -1.95 4.26
CA SER A 343 -8.97 -2.07 2.85
C SER A 343 -10.08 -3.11 2.58
N ASN A 344 -10.32 -4.06 3.48
CA ASN A 344 -11.22 -5.20 3.23
C ASN A 344 -12.28 -5.51 4.32
N ASN A 345 -12.63 -4.56 5.21
CA ASN A 345 -13.60 -4.79 6.32
C ASN A 345 -13.35 -6.06 7.17
N SER A 346 -12.15 -6.64 7.12
CA SER A 346 -11.83 -7.91 7.76
C SER A 346 -11.46 -7.69 9.23
N LEU A 347 -11.86 -8.62 10.09
CA LEU A 347 -11.46 -8.64 11.50
C LEU A 347 -9.92 -8.66 11.61
N LEU A 348 -9.36 -7.76 12.43
CA LEU A 348 -7.93 -7.64 12.66
C LEU A 348 -7.52 -8.57 13.78
N PHE A 349 -6.99 -9.75 13.45
CA PHE A 349 -6.44 -10.70 14.42
C PHE A 349 -4.97 -11.00 14.12
N GLY A 350 -4.23 -11.35 15.18
CA GLY A 350 -2.87 -11.86 15.08
C GLY A 350 -1.88 -10.91 14.38
N TYR A 351 -1.23 -11.39 13.33
CA TYR A 351 -0.10 -10.70 12.69
C TYR A 351 -0.46 -9.32 12.10
N LYS A 352 -1.70 -9.13 11.63
CA LYS A 352 -2.15 -7.83 11.11
C LYS A 352 -2.20 -6.75 12.19
N GLN A 353 -2.48 -7.13 13.45
CA GLN A 353 -2.39 -6.21 14.60
C GLN A 353 -0.94 -5.78 14.85
N ASN A 354 0.03 -6.69 14.74
CA ASN A 354 1.45 -6.35 14.91
C ASN A 354 1.97 -5.43 13.80
N ILE A 355 1.55 -5.65 12.55
CA ILE A 355 1.86 -4.74 11.43
C ILE A 355 1.30 -3.35 11.72
N LEU A 356 0.02 -3.27 12.11
CA LEU A 356 -0.62 -2.01 12.49
C LEU A 356 0.15 -1.30 13.62
N ILE A 357 0.46 -2.01 14.70
CA ILE A 357 1.20 -1.48 15.86
C ILE A 357 2.56 -0.94 15.43
N ASN A 358 3.31 -1.69 14.62
CA ASN A 358 4.64 -1.26 14.17
C ASN A 358 4.55 -0.05 13.25
N ASN A 359 3.59 -0.01 12.32
CA ASN A 359 3.36 1.14 11.46
C ASN A 359 2.99 2.39 12.27
N ILE A 360 2.16 2.27 13.31
CA ILE A 360 1.88 3.41 14.20
C ILE A 360 3.18 3.85 14.91
N ARG A 361 3.93 2.91 15.50
CA ARG A 361 5.16 3.20 16.26
C ARG A 361 6.30 3.79 15.44
N ARG A 362 6.26 3.69 14.11
CA ARG A 362 7.20 4.38 13.21
C ARG A 362 7.02 5.91 13.24
N PHE A 363 5.79 6.38 13.42
CA PHE A 363 5.45 7.80 13.28
C PHE A 363 4.97 8.45 14.59
N SER A 364 4.32 7.68 15.46
CA SER A 364 3.68 8.17 16.67
C SER A 364 3.96 7.32 17.91
N PRO A 365 4.12 7.95 19.09
CA PRO A 365 4.11 7.22 20.35
C PRO A 365 2.72 6.62 20.59
N ILE A 366 2.68 5.44 21.20
CA ILE A 366 1.43 4.80 21.62
C ILE A 366 1.50 4.39 23.08
N SER A 367 0.36 4.46 23.75
CA SER A 367 0.23 4.00 25.13
C SER A 367 -0.07 2.50 25.17
N ASN A 368 0.19 1.87 26.33
CA ASN A 368 -0.31 0.52 26.58
C ASN A 368 -1.84 0.44 26.44
N ARG A 369 -2.59 1.49 26.79
CA ARG A 369 -4.05 1.52 26.59
C ARG A 369 -4.41 1.32 25.11
N THR A 370 -3.76 2.07 24.21
CA THR A 370 -4.00 1.96 22.77
C THR A 370 -3.59 0.59 22.24
N LEU A 371 -2.51 0.00 22.77
CA LEU A 371 -2.14 -1.38 22.44
C LEU A 371 -3.20 -2.40 22.83
N HIS A 372 -3.74 -2.32 24.06
CA HIS A 372 -4.82 -3.20 24.51
C HIS A 372 -6.05 -3.03 23.62
N TYR A 373 -6.43 -1.80 23.29
CA TYR A 373 -7.53 -1.55 22.34
C TYR A 373 -7.29 -2.22 20.98
N ILE A 374 -6.08 -2.15 20.42
CA ILE A 374 -5.75 -2.80 19.14
C ILE A 374 -5.80 -4.34 19.25
N ARG A 375 -5.37 -4.90 20.38
CA ARG A 375 -5.26 -6.36 20.57
C ARG A 375 -6.56 -7.02 20.94
N ASP A 376 -7.36 -6.36 21.78
CA ASP A 376 -8.51 -6.94 22.45
C ASP A 376 -9.83 -6.63 21.73
N THR A 377 -9.83 -5.71 20.76
CA THR A 377 -11.04 -5.34 20.00
C THR A 377 -11.20 -6.19 18.74
N GLU A 378 -12.35 -6.85 18.58
CA GLU A 378 -12.67 -7.63 17.38
C GLU A 378 -12.76 -6.75 16.11
N GLN A 379 -13.38 -5.57 16.23
CA GLN A 379 -13.54 -4.61 15.14
C GLN A 379 -13.02 -3.22 15.52
N LEU A 380 -11.90 -2.82 14.92
CA LEU A 380 -11.31 -1.50 15.15
C LEU A 380 -12.12 -0.40 14.47
N SER A 381 -12.43 0.67 15.20
CA SER A 381 -12.96 1.90 14.63
C SER A 381 -11.81 2.81 14.20
N LYS A 382 -11.76 3.18 12.91
CA LYS A 382 -10.79 4.17 12.39
C LYS A 382 -10.77 5.44 13.22
N LYS A 383 -11.96 5.95 13.57
CA LYS A 383 -12.10 7.19 14.35
C LYS A 383 -11.54 7.03 15.76
N VAL A 384 -11.95 5.98 16.48
CA VAL A 384 -11.52 5.75 17.87
C VAL A 384 -10.01 5.52 17.92
N LEU A 385 -9.47 4.68 17.02
CA LEU A 385 -8.04 4.44 16.94
C LEU A 385 -7.27 5.74 16.66
N PHE A 386 -7.73 6.56 15.71
CA PHE A 386 -7.09 7.84 15.43
C PHE A 386 -7.15 8.79 16.63
N GLU A 387 -8.32 8.93 17.29
CA GLU A 387 -8.46 9.76 18.49
C GLU A 387 -7.56 9.28 19.64
N MET A 388 -7.39 7.97 19.82
CA MET A 388 -6.45 7.41 20.81
C MET A 388 -5.00 7.76 20.47
N ILE A 389 -4.60 7.69 19.19
CA ILE A 389 -3.26 8.12 18.74
C ILE A 389 -3.06 9.62 18.98
N ILE A 390 -4.06 10.45 18.71
CA ILE A 390 -4.01 11.89 18.97
C ILE A 390 -3.87 12.17 20.48
N GLU A 391 -4.66 11.51 21.33
CA GLU A 391 -4.55 11.64 22.79
C GLU A 391 -3.17 11.22 23.30
N ASP A 392 -2.66 10.09 22.81
CA ASP A 392 -1.33 9.58 23.15
C ASP A 392 -0.22 10.57 22.75
N ASN A 393 -0.29 11.13 21.54
CA ASN A 393 0.62 12.18 21.06
C ASN A 393 0.61 13.40 21.99
N LEU A 394 -0.58 13.93 22.27
CA LEU A 394 -0.76 15.13 23.09
C LEU A 394 -0.24 14.91 24.52
N TYR A 395 -0.51 13.74 25.10
CA TYR A 395 0.02 13.35 26.40
C TYR A 395 1.53 13.20 26.36
N PHE A 396 2.08 12.51 25.36
CA PHE A 396 3.52 12.28 25.25
C PHE A 396 4.30 13.61 25.19
N ILE A 397 3.76 14.59 24.46
CA ILE A 397 4.35 15.93 24.28
C ILE A 397 4.20 16.83 25.52
N ASN A 398 3.05 16.79 26.19
CA ASN A 398 2.70 17.76 27.25
C ASN A 398 2.71 17.19 28.67
N LYS A 399 2.77 15.86 28.82
CA LYS A 399 2.64 15.12 30.09
C LYS A 399 1.36 15.44 30.87
N THR A 400 0.30 15.78 30.13
CA THR A 400 -1.03 16.07 30.67
C THR A 400 -2.08 15.46 29.78
N ILE A 401 -3.10 14.82 30.37
CA ILE A 401 -4.22 14.26 29.63
C ILE A 401 -5.02 15.42 28.99
N PRO A 402 -5.18 15.45 27.66
CA PRO A 402 -5.95 16.48 26.99
C PRO A 402 -7.45 16.34 27.32
N THR A 403 -8.18 17.43 27.20
CA THR A 403 -9.64 17.49 27.34
C THR A 403 -10.24 18.12 26.08
N ASN A 404 -11.55 17.99 25.88
CA ASN A 404 -12.25 18.56 24.73
C ASN A 404 -12.10 20.10 24.59
N ASN A 405 -11.66 20.77 25.64
CA ASN A 405 -11.34 22.19 25.65
C ASN A 405 -10.08 22.55 24.85
N ILE A 406 -9.27 21.56 24.47
CA ILE A 406 -8.06 21.74 23.65
C ILE A 406 -8.39 21.42 22.20
N ARG A 407 -8.21 22.40 21.32
CA ARG A 407 -8.30 22.21 19.87
C ARG A 407 -6.98 21.62 19.36
N TRP A 408 -7.00 20.35 18.98
CA TRP A 408 -5.80 19.65 18.54
C TRP A 408 -5.46 19.95 17.07
N ILE A 409 -4.17 19.87 16.76
CA ILE A 409 -3.56 20.23 15.48
C ILE A 409 -2.70 19.05 15.02
N GLU A 410 -3.24 18.30 14.08
CA GLU A 410 -2.50 17.25 13.38
C GLU A 410 -1.85 17.83 12.12
N LYS A 411 -0.66 17.35 11.80
CA LYS A 411 0.05 17.78 10.60
C LYS A 411 0.73 16.58 10.01
N THR A 412 0.22 16.12 8.89
CA THR A 412 0.89 15.25 7.93
C THR A 412 0.66 15.85 6.55
N PRO A 413 1.70 16.26 5.80
CA PRO A 413 1.51 16.98 4.54
C PRO A 413 0.59 16.23 3.56
N ASP A 414 0.84 14.94 3.39
CA ASP A 414 0.12 14.08 2.43
C ASP A 414 -1.35 13.82 2.80
N HIS A 415 -1.81 14.20 4.00
CA HIS A 415 -3.24 14.22 4.35
C HIS A 415 -4.06 15.17 3.45
N VAL A 416 -3.41 16.01 2.63
CA VAL A 416 -4.06 16.78 1.55
C VAL A 416 -4.84 15.89 0.57
N PHE A 417 -4.40 14.65 0.34
CA PHE A 417 -5.09 13.68 -0.53
C PHE A 417 -6.27 12.98 0.15
N TYR A 418 -6.41 13.14 1.48
CA TYR A 418 -7.36 12.40 2.31
C TYR A 418 -8.37 13.32 3.02
N MET A 419 -8.47 14.59 2.63
CA MET A 419 -9.32 15.57 3.32
C MET A 419 -10.80 15.19 3.36
N ASN A 420 -11.32 14.52 2.32
CA ASN A 420 -12.69 14.00 2.33
C ASN A 420 -12.88 12.85 3.34
N GLU A 421 -11.91 11.93 3.43
CA GLU A 421 -11.95 10.87 4.45
C GLU A 421 -11.85 11.45 5.87
N ILE A 422 -11.02 12.47 6.05
CA ILE A 422 -10.91 13.20 7.31
C ILE A 422 -12.25 13.88 7.67
N LEU A 423 -12.93 14.53 6.72
CA LEU A 423 -14.25 15.14 6.97
C LEU A 423 -15.32 14.10 7.34
N ASN A 424 -15.25 12.90 6.78
CA ASN A 424 -16.17 11.81 7.15
C ASN A 424 -16.01 11.41 8.63
N LEU A 425 -14.78 11.43 9.17
CA LEU A 425 -14.53 11.15 10.59
C LEU A 425 -14.78 12.38 11.49
N PHE A 426 -14.46 13.58 10.98
CA PHE A 426 -14.52 14.86 11.68
C PHE A 426 -15.20 15.96 10.82
N PRO A 427 -16.54 16.04 10.81
CA PRO A 427 -17.29 16.97 9.94
C PRO A 427 -17.00 18.47 10.18
N ASN A 428 -16.46 18.81 11.35
CA ASN A 428 -16.07 20.17 11.73
C ASN A 428 -14.57 20.44 11.62
N ALA A 429 -13.80 19.54 11.00
CA ALA A 429 -12.37 19.74 10.74
C ALA A 429 -12.13 20.97 9.87
N LYS A 430 -11.04 21.69 10.14
CA LYS A 430 -10.54 22.78 9.29
C LYS A 430 -9.12 22.47 8.82
N PHE A 431 -8.82 22.85 7.59
CA PHE A 431 -7.56 22.56 6.91
C PHE A 431 -6.77 23.84 6.66
N VAL A 432 -5.48 23.80 6.93
CA VAL A 432 -4.51 24.83 6.54
C VAL A 432 -3.57 24.19 5.53
N ASN A 433 -3.78 24.49 4.26
CA ASN A 433 -2.93 24.03 3.17
C ASN A 433 -1.70 24.95 3.05
N VAL A 434 -0.51 24.37 3.10
CA VAL A 434 0.75 25.12 3.02
C VAL A 434 1.38 24.90 1.66
N VAL A 435 1.62 25.99 0.96
CA VAL A 435 2.16 26.00 -0.39
C VAL A 435 3.52 26.68 -0.37
N ARG A 436 4.44 26.21 -1.23
CA ARG A 436 5.75 26.83 -1.45
C ARG A 436 6.11 26.74 -2.93
N ASN A 437 6.95 27.65 -3.42
CA ASN A 437 7.49 27.58 -4.77
C ASN A 437 8.05 26.16 -5.07
N PRO A 438 7.60 25.50 -6.15
CA PRO A 438 7.97 24.11 -6.44
C PRO A 438 9.47 23.93 -6.64
N GLU A 439 10.19 24.93 -7.16
CA GLU A 439 11.65 24.85 -7.30
C GLU A 439 12.33 24.60 -5.94
N LYS A 440 11.89 25.35 -4.92
CA LYS A 440 12.50 25.29 -3.58
C LYS A 440 12.09 24.03 -2.82
N VAL A 441 10.89 23.52 -3.11
CA VAL A 441 10.44 22.20 -2.63
C VAL A 441 11.35 21.10 -3.18
N ILE A 442 11.55 21.07 -4.50
CA ILE A 442 12.32 20.02 -5.19
C ILE A 442 13.78 20.02 -4.75
N LEU A 443 14.41 21.20 -4.71
CA LEU A 443 15.77 21.35 -4.17
C LEU A 443 15.86 20.87 -2.73
N SER A 444 14.84 21.16 -1.90
CA SER A 444 14.83 20.64 -0.54
C SER A 444 14.68 19.12 -0.48
N ARG A 445 13.90 18.48 -1.37
CA ARG A 445 13.79 17.01 -1.40
C ARG A 445 15.11 16.38 -1.85
N ARG A 446 15.68 16.86 -2.96
CA ARG A 446 16.96 16.40 -3.51
C ARG A 446 18.11 16.46 -2.50
N ASN A 447 18.12 17.46 -1.62
CA ASN A 447 19.18 17.63 -0.63
C ASN A 447 18.97 16.85 0.67
N ASN A 448 17.78 16.29 0.93
CA ASN A 448 17.46 15.73 2.26
C ASN A 448 16.95 14.28 2.25
N PHE A 449 16.53 13.70 1.11
CA PHE A 449 15.84 12.40 1.08
C PHE A 449 16.60 11.41 0.18
N PHE A 450 17.66 10.81 0.74
CA PHE A 450 18.55 9.88 0.01
C PHE A 450 18.17 8.40 0.18
N TRP A 451 17.30 8.06 1.14
CA TRP A 451 16.99 6.67 1.54
C TRP A 451 15.84 6.03 0.74
N ASP A 452 14.92 6.82 0.17
CA ASP A 452 13.84 6.34 -0.71
C ASP A 452 14.12 6.64 -2.21
N ASP A 453 15.39 6.89 -2.54
CA ASP A 453 15.85 7.35 -3.87
C ASP A 453 15.14 8.61 -4.41
N GLU A 454 14.38 9.34 -3.58
CA GLU A 454 13.67 10.54 -4.02
C GLU A 454 14.59 11.64 -4.53
N ALA A 455 15.79 11.72 -3.96
CA ALA A 455 16.82 12.62 -4.43
C ALA A 455 17.21 12.37 -5.89
N LYS A 456 17.00 11.14 -6.40
CA LYS A 456 17.29 10.74 -7.77
C LYS A 456 16.05 10.75 -8.68
N TRP A 457 14.86 11.05 -8.15
CA TRP A 457 13.67 11.15 -9.01
C TRP A 457 13.87 12.23 -10.07
N ASP A 458 13.35 11.95 -11.27
CA ASP A 458 13.29 12.93 -12.34
C ASP A 458 12.45 14.15 -11.93
N LEU A 459 12.66 15.24 -12.67
CA LEU A 459 11.98 16.50 -12.39
C LEU A 459 10.46 16.38 -12.61
N GLU A 460 10.06 15.57 -13.59
CA GLU A 460 8.66 15.34 -13.95
C GLU A 460 7.87 14.76 -12.77
N LYS A 461 8.34 13.67 -12.18
CA LYS A 461 7.72 13.03 -11.01
C LYS A 461 7.58 14.00 -9.85
N HIS A 462 8.61 14.80 -9.58
CA HIS A 462 8.57 15.84 -8.56
C HIS A 462 7.50 16.91 -8.84
N ALA A 463 7.44 17.39 -10.09
CA ALA A 463 6.47 18.39 -10.53
C ALA A 463 5.03 17.86 -10.47
N MET A 464 4.81 16.61 -10.90
CA MET A 464 3.52 15.93 -10.84
C MET A 464 3.01 15.81 -9.41
N LEU A 465 3.84 15.33 -8.47
CA LEU A 465 3.45 15.19 -7.07
C LEU A 465 3.15 16.54 -6.41
N TRP A 466 3.86 17.60 -6.80
CA TRP A 466 3.54 18.95 -6.34
C TRP A 466 2.20 19.42 -6.93
N ASN A 467 1.98 19.26 -8.23
CA ASN A 467 0.71 19.61 -8.88
C ASN A 467 -0.48 18.85 -8.29
N ASP A 468 -0.35 17.56 -8.05
CA ASP A 468 -1.40 16.71 -7.50
C ASP A 468 -1.82 17.23 -6.12
N SER A 469 -0.86 17.54 -5.24
CA SER A 469 -1.14 18.12 -3.91
C SER A 469 -1.88 19.46 -4.02
N ILE A 470 -1.47 20.33 -4.96
CA ILE A 470 -2.11 21.62 -5.18
C ILE A 470 -3.52 21.44 -5.74
N ASN A 471 -3.71 20.57 -6.72
CA ASN A 471 -5.02 20.29 -7.30
C ASN A 471 -5.99 19.74 -6.26
N SER A 472 -5.56 18.79 -5.43
CA SER A 472 -6.38 18.28 -4.33
C SER A 472 -6.84 19.39 -3.38
N ALA A 473 -5.96 20.35 -3.04
CA ALA A 473 -6.33 21.48 -2.21
C ALA A 473 -7.30 22.46 -2.90
N ILE A 474 -7.08 22.76 -4.18
CA ILE A 474 -7.94 23.65 -4.97
C ILE A 474 -9.34 23.03 -5.14
N GLU A 475 -9.40 21.77 -5.56
CA GLU A 475 -10.65 21.04 -5.74
C GLU A 475 -11.43 20.98 -4.43
N PHE A 476 -10.79 20.60 -3.33
CA PHE A 476 -11.43 20.58 -2.02
C PHE A 476 -11.94 21.96 -1.61
N SER A 477 -11.18 23.03 -1.86
CA SER A 477 -11.60 24.40 -1.57
C SER A 477 -12.82 24.84 -2.39
N ASN A 478 -13.00 24.31 -3.61
CA ASN A 478 -14.16 24.63 -4.43
C ASN A 478 -15.45 24.01 -3.85
N TYR A 479 -15.36 22.81 -3.29
CA TYR A 479 -16.50 22.15 -2.63
C TYR A 479 -16.72 22.63 -1.19
N TYR A 480 -15.65 22.97 -0.46
CA TYR A 480 -15.69 23.32 0.96
C TYR A 480 -14.90 24.61 1.27
N PRO A 481 -15.32 25.77 0.75
CA PRO A 481 -14.57 27.03 0.86
C PRO A 481 -14.37 27.51 2.30
N ASP A 482 -15.28 27.18 3.22
CA ASP A 482 -15.19 27.54 4.64
C ASP A 482 -14.34 26.56 5.48
N ARG A 483 -13.83 25.49 4.85
CA ARG A 483 -13.08 24.42 5.52
C ARG A 483 -11.60 24.43 5.21
N LEU A 484 -11.15 25.11 4.15
CA LEU A 484 -9.73 25.18 3.79
C LEU A 484 -9.25 26.62 3.64
N ILE A 485 -8.08 26.92 4.20
CA ILE A 485 -7.31 28.13 3.88
C ILE A 485 -5.92 27.76 3.36
N SER A 486 -5.51 28.34 2.24
CA SER A 486 -4.15 28.16 1.71
C SER A 486 -3.24 29.31 2.11
N VAL A 487 -1.99 29.00 2.47
CA VAL A 487 -0.96 29.98 2.82
C VAL A 487 0.37 29.65 2.15
N ARG A 488 0.98 30.64 1.51
CA ARG A 488 2.34 30.50 0.97
C ARG A 488 3.36 30.62 2.09
N LEU A 489 4.37 29.76 2.09
CA LEU A 489 5.44 29.80 3.10
C LEU A 489 6.17 31.15 3.07
N GLU A 490 6.41 31.68 1.87
CA GLU A 490 7.02 32.97 1.57
C GLU A 490 6.25 34.10 2.29
N ASP A 491 4.93 34.11 2.14
CA ASP A 491 4.04 35.06 2.79
C ASP A 491 4.06 34.93 4.32
N MET A 492 4.11 33.69 4.83
CA MET A 492 4.22 33.46 6.27
C MET A 492 5.56 33.98 6.84
N VAL A 493 6.69 33.72 6.17
CA VAL A 493 8.00 34.17 6.68
C VAL A 493 8.15 35.69 6.58
N ASP A 494 7.58 36.31 5.54
CA ASP A 494 7.65 37.75 5.33
C ASP A 494 6.68 38.53 6.23
N LYS A 495 5.49 37.97 6.51
CA LYS A 495 4.39 38.66 7.21
C LYS A 495 3.75 37.80 8.31
N ASN A 496 4.55 37.11 9.13
CA ASN A 496 4.08 36.14 10.13
C ASN A 496 2.94 36.64 11.05
N THR A 497 3.01 37.89 11.51
CA THR A 497 2.05 38.46 12.47
C THR A 497 0.69 38.64 11.82
N LEU A 498 0.66 39.01 10.54
CA LEU A 498 -0.56 39.15 9.74
C LEU A 498 -1.15 37.77 9.45
N TRP A 499 -0.34 36.86 8.92
CA TRP A 499 -0.84 35.54 8.51
C TRP A 499 -1.30 34.67 9.67
N VAL A 500 -0.58 34.65 10.79
CA VAL A 500 -1.06 33.91 11.97
C VAL A 500 -2.36 34.51 12.52
N ARG A 501 -2.56 35.84 12.43
CA ARG A 501 -3.84 36.45 12.80
C ARG A 501 -4.96 36.00 11.87
N ASN A 502 -4.71 35.95 10.56
CA ASN A 502 -5.68 35.47 9.57
C ASN A 502 -6.03 33.99 9.80
N LEU A 503 -5.03 33.13 10.01
CA LEU A 503 -5.23 31.73 10.36
C LEU A 503 -6.04 31.59 11.64
N CYS A 504 -5.72 32.34 12.70
CA CYS A 504 -6.47 32.32 13.94
C CYS A 504 -7.94 32.74 13.74
N LYS A 505 -8.20 33.78 12.93
CA LYS A 505 -9.56 34.20 12.59
C LYS A 505 -10.32 33.09 11.86
N PHE A 506 -9.70 32.50 10.84
CA PHE A 506 -10.28 31.38 10.09
C PHE A 506 -10.57 30.16 10.98
N LEU A 507 -9.64 29.80 11.86
CA LEU A 507 -9.75 28.66 12.77
C LEU A 507 -10.60 28.95 14.01
N ASN A 508 -11.13 30.17 14.19
CA ASN A 508 -11.82 30.61 15.40
C ASN A 508 -10.99 30.41 16.69
N ILE A 509 -9.68 30.69 16.61
CA ILE A 509 -8.73 30.61 17.73
C ILE A 509 -8.39 32.04 18.20
N LYS A 510 -8.34 32.25 19.53
CA LYS A 510 -7.98 33.55 20.09
C LYS A 510 -6.50 33.89 19.84
N TYR A 511 -6.27 34.85 18.95
CA TYR A 511 -4.93 35.33 18.61
C TYR A 511 -4.27 36.13 19.75
N LYS A 512 -3.00 35.82 20.06
CA LYS A 512 -2.13 36.57 20.97
C LYS A 512 -0.73 36.72 20.37
N ARG A 513 -0.41 37.92 19.87
CA ARG A 513 0.91 38.25 19.27
C ARG A 513 2.09 37.83 20.16
N ARG A 514 2.02 38.09 21.46
CA ARG A 514 3.10 37.78 22.41
C ARG A 514 3.45 36.29 22.51
N ASN A 515 2.53 35.40 22.10
CA ASN A 515 2.76 33.95 22.17
C ASN A 515 3.64 33.46 21.01
N LEU A 516 3.71 34.19 19.90
CA LEU A 516 4.48 33.77 18.72
C LEU A 516 5.94 33.46 19.05
N LYS A 517 6.56 34.18 20.01
CA LYS A 517 7.94 33.92 20.44
C LYS A 517 8.21 32.48 20.93
N LYS A 518 7.17 31.71 21.26
CA LYS A 518 7.25 30.33 21.75
C LYS A 518 7.31 29.27 20.64
N TYR A 519 7.10 29.63 19.37
CA TYR A 519 7.04 28.62 18.30
C TYR A 519 8.31 27.75 18.20
N PRO A 520 9.55 28.23 18.46
CA PRO A 520 10.74 27.37 18.41
C PRO A 520 10.68 26.24 19.43
N GLU A 521 10.19 26.52 20.63
CA GLU A 521 10.03 25.53 21.70
C GLU A 521 8.96 24.50 21.33
N ILE A 522 7.86 24.94 20.71
CA ILE A 522 6.80 24.04 20.24
C ILE A 522 7.33 23.15 19.11
N ALA A 523 8.01 23.73 18.10
CA ALA A 523 8.59 23.00 16.99
C ALA A 523 9.53 21.89 17.48
N LYS A 524 10.38 22.16 18.47
CA LYS A 524 11.29 21.14 19.05
C LYS A 524 10.57 19.96 19.69
N LYS A 525 9.36 20.16 20.23
CA LYS A 525 8.59 19.10 20.90
C LYS A 525 7.83 18.18 19.94
N ILE A 526 7.60 18.64 18.71
CA ILE A 526 6.77 17.95 17.70
C ILE A 526 7.59 17.42 16.51
N ILE A 527 8.91 17.45 16.63
CA ILE A 527 9.87 16.94 15.65
C ILE A 527 10.61 15.79 16.30
N HIS A 528 10.62 14.63 15.65
CA HIS A 528 11.39 13.48 16.13
C HIS A 528 12.90 13.70 15.95
N PRO A 529 13.77 13.10 16.79
CA PRO A 529 15.21 13.28 16.71
C PRO A 529 15.83 12.95 15.33
N TRP A 530 15.25 11.99 14.60
CA TRP A 530 15.72 11.57 13.27
C TRP A 530 15.25 12.49 12.13
N GLU A 531 14.28 13.38 12.36
CA GLU A 531 13.78 14.30 11.34
C GLU A 531 14.69 15.54 11.16
N ALA A 532 15.98 15.29 10.91
CA ALA A 532 17.02 16.31 10.87
C ALA A 532 16.72 17.43 9.86
N TRP A 533 16.00 17.12 8.79
CA TRP A 533 15.56 18.05 7.75
C TRP A 533 14.47 19.04 8.21
N LYS A 534 13.93 18.91 9.44
CA LYS A 534 12.97 19.84 10.05
C LYS A 534 13.62 20.84 11.02
N LYS A 535 14.95 20.76 11.25
CA LYS A 535 15.68 21.64 12.18
C LYS A 535 15.45 23.14 11.92
N ASP A 536 15.35 23.53 10.66
CA ASP A 536 15.05 24.89 10.22
C ASP A 536 13.79 25.48 10.87
N ALA A 537 12.75 24.68 11.12
CA ALA A 537 11.50 25.13 11.77
C ALA A 537 11.69 25.48 13.26
N THR A 538 12.78 25.04 13.88
CA THR A 538 13.14 25.35 15.28
C THR A 538 13.99 26.60 15.43
N THR A 539 14.40 27.21 14.31
CA THR A 539 15.25 28.42 14.30
C THR A 539 14.40 29.68 14.13
N LYS A 540 15.01 30.86 14.31
CA LYS A 540 14.34 32.16 14.13
C LYS A 540 13.81 32.27 12.69
N ILE A 541 12.55 32.67 12.52
CA ILE A 541 11.95 32.90 11.19
C ILE A 541 12.85 33.87 10.41
N SER A 542 13.32 33.41 9.27
CA SER A 542 14.12 34.19 8.33
C SER A 542 13.57 33.99 6.92
N LYS A 543 13.80 34.96 6.04
CA LYS A 543 13.41 34.86 4.63
C LYS A 543 14.06 33.66 3.94
N ASN A 544 15.28 33.30 4.34
CA ASN A 544 16.01 32.16 3.78
C ASN A 544 15.29 30.82 3.99
N LEU A 545 14.43 30.68 5.01
CA LEU A 545 13.64 29.46 5.23
C LEU A 545 12.74 29.12 4.04
N ALA A 546 12.11 30.14 3.45
CA ALA A 546 11.20 30.00 2.32
C ALA A 546 11.90 30.23 0.98
N HIS A 547 12.63 31.34 0.87
CA HIS A 547 13.09 31.88 -0.40
C HIS A 547 14.33 31.18 -0.98
N ARG A 548 15.31 30.78 -0.13
CA ARG A 548 16.57 30.11 -0.55
C ARG A 548 17.18 30.67 -1.85
N ASN A 549 17.38 31.98 -1.90
CA ASN A 549 17.78 32.71 -3.11
C ASN A 549 19.14 32.31 -3.71
N SER A 550 19.97 31.55 -2.98
CA SER A 550 21.26 31.06 -3.48
C SER A 550 21.16 29.69 -4.17
N GLU A 551 20.05 28.98 -4.02
CA GLU A 551 19.85 27.64 -4.56
C GLU A 551 18.92 27.71 -5.76
N HIS A 552 19.37 27.23 -6.92
CA HIS A 552 18.59 27.21 -8.15
C HIS A 552 18.75 25.90 -8.90
N LEU A 553 17.67 25.48 -9.56
CA LEU A 553 17.73 24.42 -10.56
C LEU A 553 18.50 24.91 -11.81
N SER A 554 18.90 23.99 -12.68
CA SER A 554 19.48 24.35 -13.98
C SER A 554 18.49 25.21 -14.78
N THR A 555 18.97 26.05 -15.70
CA THR A 555 18.09 26.84 -16.58
C THR A 555 17.08 25.96 -17.32
N ILE A 556 17.50 24.77 -17.76
CA ILE A 556 16.66 23.81 -18.49
C ILE A 556 15.60 23.23 -17.54
N ASP A 557 16.03 22.71 -16.39
CA ASP A 557 15.13 22.19 -15.35
C ASP A 557 14.14 23.27 -14.88
N LEU A 558 14.54 24.54 -14.80
CA LEU A 558 13.65 25.63 -14.41
C LEU A 558 12.57 25.89 -15.45
N LEU A 559 12.93 25.87 -16.74
CA LEU A 559 11.96 26.04 -17.83
C LEU A 559 11.01 24.85 -17.92
N GLU A 560 11.54 23.63 -17.76
CA GLU A 560 10.75 22.40 -17.71
C GLU A 560 9.79 22.41 -16.52
N LEU A 561 10.29 22.74 -15.32
CA LEU A 561 9.44 22.87 -14.14
C LEU A 561 8.37 23.94 -14.32
N ALA A 562 8.73 25.10 -14.89
CA ALA A 562 7.78 26.18 -15.20
C ALA A 562 6.65 25.67 -16.08
N PHE A 563 7.00 24.93 -17.13
CA PHE A 563 6.08 24.34 -18.09
C PHE A 563 5.14 23.31 -17.42
N LEU A 564 5.71 22.40 -16.62
CA LEU A 564 4.96 21.35 -15.93
C LEU A 564 4.03 21.89 -14.84
N THR A 565 4.34 23.03 -14.23
CA THR A 565 3.62 23.57 -13.06
C THR A 565 2.87 24.88 -13.32
N THR A 566 2.76 25.32 -14.59
CA THR A 566 2.29 26.67 -14.96
C THR A 566 0.97 27.05 -14.29
N LYS A 567 -0.08 26.23 -14.42
CA LYS A 567 -1.44 26.55 -13.94
C LYS A 567 -1.47 26.76 -12.42
N GLN A 568 -0.87 25.83 -11.68
CA GLN A 568 -0.84 25.85 -10.22
C GLN A 568 0.07 26.98 -9.72
N ARG A 569 1.16 27.30 -10.43
CA ARG A 569 2.00 28.45 -10.13
C ARG A 569 1.27 29.77 -10.32
N GLU A 570 0.53 29.93 -11.42
CA GLU A 570 -0.28 31.12 -11.68
C GLU A 570 -1.34 31.29 -10.58
N TYR A 571 -2.00 30.21 -10.16
CA TYR A 571 -2.99 30.26 -9.06
C TYR A 571 -2.42 30.79 -7.73
N PHE A 572 -1.14 30.53 -7.44
CA PHE A 572 -0.45 30.98 -6.22
C PHE A 572 0.54 32.12 -6.44
N ASP A 573 0.42 32.87 -7.53
CA ASP A 573 1.28 34.02 -7.87
C ASP A 573 2.79 33.69 -7.87
N TYR A 574 3.16 32.48 -8.29
CA TYR A 574 4.55 32.08 -8.53
C TYR A 574 4.97 32.38 -9.97
N SER A 575 4.87 33.65 -10.38
CA SER A 575 5.27 34.09 -11.72
C SER A 575 6.72 33.73 -12.02
N ILE A 576 6.99 33.21 -13.21
CA ILE A 576 8.34 33.03 -13.74
C ILE A 576 8.56 34.07 -14.83
N ASP A 577 9.56 34.92 -14.65
CA ASP A 577 10.04 35.79 -15.72
C ASP A 577 10.97 34.97 -16.62
N ILE A 578 10.38 34.37 -17.64
CA ILE A 578 11.07 33.57 -18.66
C ILE A 578 12.15 34.42 -19.38
N THR A 579 11.95 35.74 -19.49
CA THR A 579 12.89 36.66 -20.13
C THR A 579 14.19 36.77 -19.33
N THR A 580 14.11 36.80 -18.00
CA THR A 580 15.28 36.80 -17.11
C THR A 580 16.06 35.47 -17.16
N ILE A 581 15.36 34.34 -17.34
CA ILE A 581 15.98 33.00 -17.44
C ILE A 581 16.73 32.82 -18.78
N ILE A 582 16.15 33.27 -19.89
CA ILE A 582 16.72 33.13 -21.24
C ILE A 582 17.96 34.01 -21.44
N ASN A 583 18.04 35.17 -20.77
CA ASN A 583 19.18 36.08 -20.89
C ASN A 583 20.49 35.55 -20.30
N HIS A 584 20.49 34.39 -19.61
CA HIS A 584 21.62 33.95 -18.80
C HIS A 584 22.64 32.98 -19.44
N LYS A 585 22.48 32.46 -20.67
CA LYS A 585 23.53 31.77 -21.47
C LYS A 585 22.96 31.11 -22.74
N THR A 586 23.49 31.43 -23.93
CA THR A 586 24.29 30.52 -24.82
C THR A 586 24.44 31.10 -26.24
N ALA A 587 25.61 30.88 -26.82
CA ALA A 587 25.99 31.21 -28.18
C ALA A 587 26.12 29.93 -29.02
N GLY A 588 25.52 29.94 -30.22
CA GLY A 588 25.89 29.08 -31.35
C GLY A 588 25.00 27.85 -31.62
N VAL A 589 24.17 27.94 -32.67
CA VAL A 589 23.94 26.97 -33.79
C VAL A 589 22.62 27.33 -34.51
N HIS A 590 22.61 27.26 -35.85
CA HIS A 590 21.50 27.59 -36.76
C HIS A 590 20.56 26.38 -37.00
N CYS A 591 19.23 26.59 -37.05
CA CYS A 591 18.23 25.58 -37.45
C CYS A 591 17.02 26.21 -38.19
N ASP A 592 16.43 25.47 -39.15
CA ASP A 592 15.44 25.91 -40.14
C ASP A 592 13.97 25.64 -39.69
N ILE A 593 13.26 26.72 -39.34
CA ILE A 593 11.95 26.75 -38.67
C ILE A 593 10.78 26.32 -39.58
N HIS A 594 10.97 26.30 -40.90
CA HIS A 594 9.85 26.18 -41.84
C HIS A 594 9.24 24.76 -41.88
N GLN A 595 10.04 23.72 -41.66
CA GLN A 595 9.57 22.32 -41.61
C GLN A 595 8.74 22.02 -40.35
N ILE A 596 9.06 22.65 -39.21
CA ILE A 596 8.36 22.47 -37.93
C ILE A 596 6.93 23.04 -38.02
N ILE A 597 6.75 24.16 -38.73
CA ILE A 597 5.44 24.80 -38.90
C ILE A 597 4.51 23.94 -39.77
N GLN A 598 5.03 23.27 -40.81
CA GLN A 598 4.22 22.39 -41.66
C GLN A 598 3.77 21.13 -40.90
N LYS A 599 4.67 20.49 -40.12
CA LYS A 599 4.32 19.32 -39.29
C LYS A 599 3.24 19.64 -38.25
N ASN A 600 3.31 20.80 -37.58
CA ASN A 600 2.31 21.23 -36.59
C ASN A 600 0.89 21.37 -37.17
N LYS A 601 0.76 21.76 -38.46
CA LYS A 601 -0.55 21.80 -39.13
C LYS A 601 -1.16 20.41 -39.32
N ALA A 602 -0.34 19.39 -39.64
CA ALA A 602 -0.79 18.00 -39.75
C ALA A 602 -1.24 17.44 -38.39
N TYR A 603 -0.45 17.67 -37.33
CA TYR A 603 -0.80 17.23 -35.97
C TYR A 603 -2.03 17.91 -35.39
N LYS A 604 -2.35 19.14 -35.82
CA LYS A 604 -3.61 19.79 -35.46
C LYS A 604 -4.83 19.05 -36.02
N ALA A 605 -4.73 18.45 -37.20
CA ALA A 605 -5.83 17.68 -37.79
C ALA A 605 -6.04 16.35 -37.05
N GLU A 606 -4.96 15.61 -36.76
CA GLU A 606 -5.03 14.31 -36.05
C GLU A 606 -5.49 14.47 -34.59
N ARG A 607 -5.08 15.53 -33.90
CA ARG A 607 -5.56 15.83 -32.55
C ARG A 607 -7.04 16.19 -32.53
N ASN A 608 -7.51 16.98 -33.49
CA ASN A 608 -8.93 17.31 -33.60
C ASN A 608 -9.76 16.05 -33.85
N GLU A 609 -9.25 15.11 -34.65
CA GLU A 609 -9.83 13.79 -34.86
C GLU A 609 -9.90 12.97 -33.54
N VAL A 610 -8.88 13.01 -32.70
CA VAL A 610 -8.89 12.33 -31.38
C VAL A 610 -9.85 12.99 -30.39
N ILE A 611 -9.97 14.31 -30.38
CA ILE A 611 -10.96 15.03 -29.56
C ILE A 611 -12.38 14.67 -30.00
N GLU A 612 -12.63 14.66 -31.30
CA GLU A 612 -13.92 14.24 -31.88
C GLU A 612 -14.24 12.77 -31.54
N LEU A 613 -13.24 11.88 -31.60
CA LEU A 613 -13.39 10.49 -31.17
C LEU A 613 -13.66 10.36 -29.66
N ALA A 614 -13.08 11.21 -28.82
CA ALA A 614 -13.37 11.23 -27.38
C ALA A 614 -14.80 11.69 -27.08
N ASP A 615 -15.30 12.70 -27.80
CA ASP A 615 -16.71 13.14 -27.70
C ASP A 615 -17.68 12.06 -28.20
N ASN A 616 -17.31 11.33 -29.26
CA ASN A 616 -18.07 10.17 -29.75
C ASN A 616 -18.06 9.01 -28.74
N LEU A 617 -16.93 8.75 -28.09
CA LEU A 617 -16.82 7.74 -27.02
C LEU A 617 -17.69 8.12 -25.82
N LYS A 618 -17.69 9.39 -25.40
CA LYS A 618 -18.55 9.90 -24.33
C LYS A 618 -20.03 9.72 -24.67
N SER A 619 -20.42 10.06 -25.89
CA SER A 619 -21.79 9.86 -26.39
C SER A 619 -22.19 8.39 -26.42
N SER A 620 -21.26 7.50 -26.79
CA SER A 620 -21.45 6.04 -26.77
C SER A 620 -21.62 5.49 -25.34
N VAL A 621 -20.83 5.99 -24.37
CA VAL A 621 -20.95 5.61 -22.95
C VAL A 621 -22.28 6.06 -22.35
N LEU A 622 -22.71 7.30 -22.64
CA LEU A 622 -24.00 7.83 -22.16
C LEU A 622 -25.19 7.04 -22.72
N ASN A 623 -25.14 6.64 -23.99
CA ASN A 623 -26.17 5.79 -24.60
C ASN A 623 -26.21 4.40 -23.94
N LEU A 624 -25.03 3.80 -23.70
CA LEU A 624 -24.94 2.52 -22.98
C LEU A 624 -25.50 2.64 -21.55
N GLU A 625 -25.23 3.74 -20.85
CA GLU A 625 -25.73 4.02 -19.50
C GLU A 625 -27.26 4.13 -19.46
N GLU A 626 -27.84 4.90 -20.37
CA GLU A 626 -29.30 5.07 -20.50
C GLU A 626 -29.98 3.72 -20.76
N ARG A 627 -29.44 2.92 -21.68
CA ARG A 627 -29.97 1.58 -22.01
C ARG A 627 -29.80 0.55 -20.88
N LEU A 628 -28.75 0.67 -20.06
CA LEU A 628 -28.58 -0.17 -18.89
C LEU A 628 -29.60 0.21 -17.81
N LYS A 629 -29.83 1.51 -17.58
CA LYS A 629 -30.85 2.02 -16.65
C LYS A 629 -32.27 1.55 -17.04
N ASP A 630 -32.62 1.59 -18.32
CA ASP A 630 -33.90 1.08 -18.82
C ASP A 630 -34.09 -0.42 -18.52
N ASN A 631 -33.05 -1.24 -18.72
CA ASN A 631 -33.09 -2.67 -18.43
C ASN A 631 -33.25 -2.97 -16.92
N ILE A 632 -32.66 -2.12 -16.06
CA ILE A 632 -32.75 -2.20 -14.60
C ILE A 632 -34.18 -1.91 -14.12
N GLU A 633 -34.79 -0.82 -14.59
CA GLU A 633 -36.16 -0.46 -14.22
C GLU A 633 -37.17 -1.56 -14.60
N HIS A 634 -36.96 -2.21 -15.75
CA HIS A 634 -37.77 -3.33 -16.21
C HIS A 634 -37.56 -4.65 -15.45
N ASN A 635 -36.51 -4.79 -14.62
CA ASN A 635 -36.19 -6.04 -13.91
C ASN A 635 -36.54 -6.05 -12.42
N LYS A 636 -36.92 -4.91 -11.80
CA LYS A 636 -37.27 -4.78 -10.37
C LYS A 636 -36.31 -5.51 -9.39
N SER A 637 -35.05 -5.77 -9.75
CA SER A 637 -34.07 -6.33 -8.82
C SER A 637 -33.37 -5.19 -8.06
N LYS A 638 -33.30 -5.32 -6.74
CA LYS A 638 -32.54 -4.41 -5.84
C LYS A 638 -31.10 -4.91 -5.72
N ASP A 639 -30.37 -5.01 -6.83
CA ASP A 639 -29.01 -5.57 -6.80
C ASP A 639 -27.93 -4.52 -6.51
N GLN A 640 -27.11 -4.80 -5.49
CA GLN A 640 -25.88 -4.06 -5.17
C GLN A 640 -24.89 -4.01 -6.35
N GLU A 641 -24.96 -4.94 -7.30
CA GLU A 641 -24.13 -4.96 -8.50
C GLU A 641 -24.49 -3.84 -9.49
N VAL A 642 -25.75 -3.41 -9.54
CA VAL A 642 -26.20 -2.30 -10.39
C VAL A 642 -25.62 -0.98 -9.89
N HIS A 643 -25.54 -0.78 -8.57
CA HIS A 643 -24.85 0.37 -7.98
C HIS A 643 -23.34 0.35 -8.25
N LYS A 644 -22.71 -0.84 -8.31
CA LYS A 644 -21.31 -0.96 -8.73
C LYS A 644 -21.13 -0.58 -10.21
N LEU A 645 -22.02 -1.02 -11.10
CA LEU A 645 -21.98 -0.68 -12.52
C LEU A 645 -22.21 0.82 -12.78
N LEU A 646 -23.16 1.44 -12.09
CA LEU A 646 -23.39 2.89 -12.17
C LEU A 646 -22.20 3.69 -11.62
N LYS A 647 -21.59 3.23 -10.52
CA LYS A 647 -20.37 3.84 -9.97
C LYS A 647 -19.16 3.73 -10.92
N ILE A 648 -19.01 2.59 -11.60
CA ILE A 648 -17.99 2.39 -12.65
C ILE A 648 -18.22 3.35 -13.83
N ILE A 649 -19.47 3.72 -14.12
CA ILE A 649 -19.81 4.67 -15.21
C ILE A 649 -19.54 6.12 -14.78
N ASP A 650 -19.86 6.49 -13.53
CA ASP A 650 -19.52 7.80 -12.97
C ASP A 650 -17.99 8.04 -12.93
N ASP A 651 -17.21 7.02 -12.55
CA ASP A 651 -15.74 7.06 -12.57
C ASP A 651 -15.20 7.25 -14.01
N LYS A 652 -15.87 6.68 -15.02
CA LYS A 652 -15.51 6.84 -16.45
C LYS A 652 -15.79 8.24 -16.99
N ASN A 653 -16.91 8.86 -16.58
CA ASN A 653 -17.23 10.25 -16.96
C ASN A 653 -16.19 11.23 -16.42
N TYR A 654 -15.70 11.02 -15.19
CA TYR A 654 -14.59 11.78 -14.61
C TYR A 654 -13.29 11.62 -15.40
N TRP A 655 -12.94 10.40 -15.84
CA TRP A 655 -11.73 10.15 -16.64
C TRP A 655 -11.81 10.76 -18.04
N LEU A 656 -12.96 10.72 -18.70
CA LEU A 656 -13.17 11.31 -20.03
C LEU A 656 -13.15 12.84 -19.98
N GLU A 657 -13.73 13.45 -18.95
CA GLU A 657 -13.67 14.91 -18.76
C GLU A 657 -12.25 15.38 -18.45
N THR A 658 -11.49 14.58 -17.71
CA THR A 658 -10.05 14.82 -17.44
C THR A 658 -9.22 14.69 -18.71
N LEU A 659 -9.48 13.68 -19.56
CA LEU A 659 -8.84 13.49 -20.87
C LEU A 659 -9.10 14.69 -21.79
N LYS A 660 -10.36 15.13 -21.90
CA LYS A 660 -10.76 16.29 -22.70
C LYS A 660 -10.06 17.57 -22.24
N ASN A 661 -10.10 17.83 -20.94
CA ASN A 661 -9.41 18.98 -20.37
C ASN A 661 -7.89 18.93 -20.66
N ARG A 662 -7.23 17.77 -20.60
CA ARG A 662 -5.81 17.65 -20.93
C ARG A 662 -5.52 17.90 -22.42
N LEU A 663 -6.33 17.33 -23.31
CA LEU A 663 -6.19 17.51 -24.76
C LEU A 663 -6.45 18.96 -25.20
N GLU A 664 -7.46 19.62 -24.64
CA GLU A 664 -7.79 21.03 -24.91
C GLU A 664 -6.70 21.99 -24.38
N ASN A 665 -6.07 21.66 -23.25
CA ASN A 665 -5.00 22.47 -22.64
C ASN A 665 -3.63 22.33 -23.34
N SER A 666 -3.44 21.35 -24.23
CA SER A 666 -2.21 21.17 -25.02
C SER A 666 -1.89 22.37 -25.96
N ASN A 667 -2.85 23.26 -26.21
CA ASN A 667 -2.70 24.40 -27.12
C ASN A 667 -2.12 25.68 -26.49
N VAL A 668 -2.15 25.82 -25.16
CA VAL A 668 -1.63 27.04 -24.49
C VAL A 668 -0.11 27.15 -24.65
N HIS A 669 0.56 26.00 -24.65
CA HIS A 669 2.01 25.88 -24.74
C HIS A 669 2.57 26.14 -26.15
N ILE A 670 1.87 25.73 -27.21
CA ILE A 670 2.33 25.90 -28.62
C ILE A 670 2.22 27.36 -29.07
N ASN A 671 1.18 28.09 -28.66
CA ASN A 671 1.04 29.50 -29.00
C ASN A 671 2.03 30.39 -28.23
N LYS A 672 2.37 30.04 -26.98
CA LYS A 672 3.48 30.66 -26.22
C LYS A 672 4.82 30.37 -26.90
N LEU A 673 5.10 29.12 -27.30
CA LEU A 673 6.32 28.75 -28.05
C LEU A 673 6.43 29.45 -29.42
N LYS A 674 5.32 29.62 -30.16
CA LYS A 674 5.27 30.42 -31.41
C LYS A 674 5.60 31.89 -31.19
N ASN A 675 5.08 32.50 -30.12
CA ASN A 675 5.39 33.88 -29.76
C ASN A 675 6.84 34.05 -29.29
N ILE A 676 7.44 33.03 -28.68
CA ILE A 676 8.85 33.01 -28.26
C ILE A 676 9.78 32.85 -29.49
N LEU A 677 9.43 31.97 -30.43
CA LEU A 677 10.18 31.72 -31.67
C LEU A 677 10.14 32.90 -32.66
N GLN A 678 9.07 33.69 -32.67
CA GLN A 678 8.94 34.88 -33.52
C GLN A 678 9.73 36.10 -33.00
N ASN A 679 10.12 36.11 -31.72
CA ASN A 679 10.64 37.31 -31.07
C ASN A 679 12.12 37.25 -30.65
N ASN A 680 12.82 36.10 -30.74
CA ASN A 680 14.22 36.01 -30.29
C ASN A 680 15.14 35.15 -31.20
N ASN A 681 16.42 35.54 -31.23
CA ASN A 681 17.43 35.10 -32.20
C ASN A 681 18.51 34.15 -31.63
N THR A 682 18.28 33.49 -30.49
CA THR A 682 19.27 32.59 -29.86
C THR A 682 18.84 31.12 -29.80
N ASP A 683 19.84 30.28 -30.13
CA ASP A 683 19.99 28.82 -30.06
C ASP A 683 18.76 27.92 -30.27
N LYS A 684 18.29 27.89 -31.53
CA LYS A 684 17.14 27.12 -32.01
C LYS A 684 17.42 25.61 -32.17
N ALA A 685 18.68 25.17 -32.08
CA ALA A 685 19.09 23.82 -32.44
C ALA A 685 18.83 22.76 -31.35
N SER A 686 19.20 23.04 -30.10
CA SER A 686 18.94 22.12 -28.97
C SER A 686 17.45 22.01 -28.66
N LEU A 687 16.70 23.12 -28.81
CA LEU A 687 15.24 23.10 -28.70
C LEU A 687 14.61 22.27 -29.81
N SER A 688 15.09 22.37 -31.05
CA SER A 688 14.57 21.58 -32.18
C SER A 688 14.80 20.09 -32.00
N ILE A 689 15.96 19.64 -31.51
CA ILE A 689 16.24 18.22 -31.29
C ILE A 689 15.40 17.65 -30.14
N ALA A 690 15.24 18.40 -29.04
CA ALA A 690 14.37 18.01 -27.94
C ALA A 690 12.89 17.96 -28.38
N ILE A 691 12.46 18.97 -29.13
CA ILE A 691 11.12 19.05 -29.73
C ILE A 691 10.91 17.91 -30.73
N GLU A 692 11.86 17.58 -31.60
CA GLU A 692 11.74 16.52 -32.61
C GLU A 692 11.75 15.11 -31.99
N LYS A 693 12.51 14.91 -30.91
CA LYS A 693 12.48 13.66 -30.12
C LYS A 693 11.17 13.52 -29.34
N GLU A 694 10.65 14.60 -28.77
CA GLU A 694 9.32 14.68 -28.17
C GLU A 694 8.22 14.42 -29.22
N TYR A 695 8.26 15.06 -30.39
CA TYR A 695 7.26 14.90 -31.47
C TYR A 695 7.21 13.47 -32.01
N ASN A 696 8.34 12.79 -32.19
CA ASN A 696 8.38 11.42 -32.69
C ASN A 696 7.83 10.41 -31.65
N ASN A 697 8.02 10.67 -30.36
CA ASN A 697 7.38 9.89 -29.28
C ASN A 697 5.88 10.24 -29.15
N PHE A 698 5.51 11.51 -29.34
CA PHE A 698 4.12 11.98 -29.33
C PHE A 698 3.27 11.36 -30.44
N ASP A 699 3.82 11.23 -31.66
CA ASP A 699 3.14 10.68 -32.84
C ASP A 699 2.77 9.19 -32.65
N ALA A 700 3.72 8.40 -32.16
CA ALA A 700 3.51 6.98 -31.89
C ALA A 700 2.44 6.73 -30.81
N GLU A 701 2.40 7.55 -29.76
CA GLU A 701 1.41 7.44 -28.69
C GLU A 701 0.03 7.99 -29.12
N PHE A 702 -0.07 9.03 -29.96
CA PHE A 702 -1.35 9.50 -30.51
C PHE A 702 -1.98 8.48 -31.47
N VAL A 703 -1.20 7.83 -32.33
CA VAL A 703 -1.70 6.77 -33.23
C VAL A 703 -2.23 5.57 -32.43
N LYS A 704 -1.50 5.18 -31.38
CA LYS A 704 -1.89 4.12 -30.45
C LYS A 704 -3.16 4.49 -29.67
N LEU A 705 -3.24 5.71 -29.15
CA LEU A 705 -4.40 6.25 -28.46
C LEU A 705 -5.63 6.33 -29.38
N ARG A 706 -5.46 6.79 -30.62
CA ARG A 706 -6.53 6.85 -31.64
C ARG A 706 -7.11 5.47 -31.90
N ASN A 707 -6.26 4.46 -32.06
CA ASN A 707 -6.69 3.09 -32.29
C ASN A 707 -7.37 2.47 -31.07
N GLN A 708 -6.88 2.76 -29.86
CA GLN A 708 -7.51 2.34 -28.60
C GLN A 708 -8.88 2.97 -28.38
N ILE A 709 -9.04 4.27 -28.65
CA ILE A 709 -10.34 4.97 -28.55
C ILE A 709 -11.34 4.39 -29.56
N ARG A 710 -10.92 4.13 -30.80
CA ARG A 710 -11.79 3.48 -31.81
C ARG A 710 -12.22 2.07 -31.41
N ASP A 711 -11.30 1.28 -30.88
CA ASP A 711 -11.61 -0.07 -30.39
C ASP A 711 -12.64 -0.03 -29.24
N LEU A 712 -12.51 0.94 -28.33
CA LEU A 712 -13.47 1.16 -27.24
C LEU A 712 -14.84 1.63 -27.73
N ILE A 713 -14.91 2.53 -28.72
CA ILE A 713 -16.18 2.95 -29.34
C ILE A 713 -16.89 1.73 -29.93
N ASN A 714 -16.18 0.92 -30.72
CA ASN A 714 -16.75 -0.28 -31.34
C ASN A 714 -17.24 -1.31 -30.31
N GLN A 715 -16.49 -1.49 -29.20
CA GLN A 715 -16.87 -2.40 -28.13
C GLN A 715 -18.10 -1.91 -27.35
N ASN A 716 -18.21 -0.61 -27.07
CA ASN A 716 -19.40 -0.03 -26.44
C ASN A 716 -20.64 -0.14 -27.33
N GLU A 717 -20.51 0.12 -28.64
CA GLU A 717 -21.61 -0.02 -29.60
C GLU A 717 -22.08 -1.48 -29.72
N ALA A 718 -21.15 -2.44 -29.74
CA ALA A 718 -21.47 -3.86 -29.77
C ALA A 718 -22.23 -4.30 -28.51
N LEU A 719 -21.80 -3.82 -27.33
CA LEU A 719 -22.51 -4.08 -26.06
C LEU A 719 -23.88 -3.41 -26.00
N THR A 720 -24.00 -2.19 -26.53
CA THR A 720 -25.29 -1.49 -26.62
C THR A 720 -26.28 -2.29 -27.47
N LYS A 721 -25.84 -2.81 -28.63
CA LYS A 721 -26.66 -3.70 -29.47
C LYS A 721 -26.99 -5.02 -28.78
N GLN A 722 -26.04 -5.63 -28.08
CA GLN A 722 -26.26 -6.87 -27.33
C GLN A 722 -27.27 -6.68 -26.18
N ASN A 723 -27.20 -5.55 -25.48
CA ASN A 723 -28.17 -5.18 -24.43
C ASN A 723 -29.57 -4.93 -25.02
N GLN A 724 -29.67 -4.24 -26.17
CA GLN A 724 -30.95 -4.03 -26.85
C GLN A 724 -31.60 -5.35 -27.30
N LEU A 725 -30.82 -6.27 -27.88
CA LEU A 725 -31.32 -7.59 -28.26
C LEU A 725 -31.88 -8.39 -27.07
N LEU A 726 -31.31 -8.22 -25.88
CA LEU A 726 -31.83 -8.84 -24.65
C LEU A 726 -33.13 -8.20 -24.16
N ILE A 727 -33.29 -6.90 -24.33
CA ILE A 727 -34.54 -6.19 -24.04
C ILE A 727 -35.62 -6.66 -25.03
N ASP A 728 -35.31 -6.73 -26.32
CA ASP A 728 -36.25 -7.17 -27.37
C ASP A 728 -36.60 -8.67 -27.25
N GLU A 729 -35.63 -9.53 -26.90
CA GLU A 729 -35.86 -10.95 -26.55
C GLU A 729 -36.78 -11.07 -25.33
N LYS A 730 -36.70 -10.16 -24.36
CA LYS A 730 -37.55 -10.14 -23.16
C LYS A 730 -38.99 -9.74 -23.50
N GLU A 731 -39.19 -8.69 -24.29
CA GLU A 731 -40.52 -8.26 -24.75
C GLU A 731 -41.22 -9.34 -25.58
N SER A 732 -40.47 -10.14 -26.33
CA SER A 732 -41.00 -11.28 -27.09
C SER A 732 -41.20 -12.56 -26.25
N SER A 733 -40.44 -12.75 -25.16
CA SER A 733 -40.49 -13.93 -24.27
C SER A 733 -41.38 -13.76 -23.03
N GLU A 734 -42.06 -12.63 -22.83
CA GLU A 734 -43.16 -12.50 -21.85
C GLU A 734 -44.32 -13.50 -22.11
N LYS A 735 -44.35 -14.19 -23.25
CA LYS A 735 -45.23 -15.35 -23.48
C LYS A 735 -44.70 -16.71 -23.01
N GLN A 736 -43.41 -16.86 -22.70
CA GLN A 736 -42.76 -18.10 -22.24
C GLN A 736 -41.61 -17.77 -21.26
N GLY A 737 -41.95 -17.59 -19.99
CA GLY A 737 -41.05 -17.08 -18.95
C GLY A 737 -39.86 -17.97 -18.58
N LYS A 738 -38.74 -17.83 -19.29
CA LYS A 738 -37.40 -18.13 -18.78
C LYS A 738 -36.37 -17.12 -19.30
N ILE A 739 -35.90 -16.27 -18.41
CA ILE A 739 -34.74 -15.39 -18.64
C ILE A 739 -33.47 -16.25 -18.65
N ASN A 740 -32.58 -16.04 -19.61
CA ASN A 740 -31.31 -16.75 -19.67
C ASN A 740 -30.25 -16.01 -18.84
N GLN A 741 -30.21 -16.30 -17.53
CA GLN A 741 -29.31 -15.71 -16.54
C GLN A 741 -27.83 -15.68 -17.00
N SER A 742 -27.42 -16.71 -17.76
CA SER A 742 -26.07 -16.83 -18.33
C SER A 742 -25.72 -15.70 -19.31
N LYS A 743 -26.68 -15.15 -20.08
CA LYS A 743 -26.42 -14.00 -20.99
C LYS A 743 -26.22 -12.69 -20.23
N ILE A 744 -26.85 -12.54 -19.06
CA ILE A 744 -26.69 -11.37 -18.18
C ILE A 744 -25.31 -11.41 -17.51
N GLU A 745 -24.91 -12.57 -16.99
CA GLU A 745 -23.57 -12.80 -16.42
C GLU A 745 -22.46 -12.57 -17.47
N GLU A 746 -22.68 -12.96 -18.72
CA GLU A 746 -21.76 -12.70 -19.83
C GLU A 746 -21.61 -11.19 -20.13
N LEU A 747 -22.70 -10.43 -20.11
CA LEU A 747 -22.66 -8.98 -20.25
C LEU A 747 -21.93 -8.30 -19.09
N GLN A 748 -22.14 -8.76 -17.85
CA GLN A 748 -21.47 -8.26 -16.67
C GLN A 748 -19.95 -8.49 -16.74
N ALA A 749 -19.52 -9.69 -17.14
CA ALA A 749 -18.11 -10.01 -17.33
C ALA A 749 -17.45 -9.13 -18.40
N LYS A 750 -18.15 -8.84 -19.51
CA LYS A 750 -17.67 -7.93 -20.56
C LYS A 750 -17.56 -6.47 -20.09
N LEU A 751 -18.47 -6.00 -19.23
CA LEU A 751 -18.43 -4.66 -18.64
C LEU A 751 -17.25 -4.47 -17.66
N VAL A 752 -16.97 -5.49 -16.84
CA VAL A 752 -15.80 -5.51 -15.93
C VAL A 752 -14.49 -5.56 -16.73
N ALA A 753 -14.43 -6.34 -17.82
CA ALA A 753 -13.25 -6.38 -18.68
C ALA A 753 -12.95 -5.03 -19.36
N LEU A 754 -13.98 -4.24 -19.68
CA LEU A 754 -13.83 -2.89 -20.21
C LEU A 754 -13.23 -1.92 -19.18
N GLU A 755 -13.52 -2.09 -17.89
CA GLU A 755 -12.98 -1.23 -16.82
C GLU A 755 -11.45 -1.18 -16.82
N SER A 756 -10.80 -2.34 -16.96
CA SER A 756 -9.35 -2.44 -17.09
C SER A 756 -8.80 -1.68 -18.32
N LYS A 757 -9.55 -1.67 -19.43
CA LYS A 757 -9.17 -0.94 -20.66
C LYS A 757 -9.36 0.57 -20.52
N TYR A 758 -10.43 1.04 -19.89
CA TYR A 758 -10.62 2.47 -19.55
C TYR A 758 -9.56 2.96 -18.56
N ARG A 759 -9.20 2.13 -17.59
CA ARG A 759 -8.14 2.40 -16.62
C ARG A 759 -6.77 2.45 -17.32
N THR A 760 -6.52 1.56 -18.27
CA THR A 760 -5.33 1.59 -19.13
C THR A 760 -5.27 2.85 -20.00
N LEU A 761 -6.41 3.28 -20.58
CA LEU A 761 -6.52 4.53 -21.33
C LEU A 761 -6.23 5.75 -20.43
N TYR A 762 -6.79 5.77 -19.22
CA TYR A 762 -6.54 6.80 -18.20
C TYR A 762 -5.05 6.87 -17.82
N PHE A 763 -4.39 5.73 -17.61
CA PHE A 763 -2.96 5.70 -17.32
C PHE A 763 -2.08 6.03 -18.52
N ALA A 764 -2.46 5.65 -19.74
CA ALA A 764 -1.74 6.04 -20.96
C ALA A 764 -1.71 7.56 -21.12
N THR A 765 -2.81 8.25 -20.77
CA THR A 765 -2.94 9.72 -20.80
C THR A 765 -2.28 10.44 -19.62
N LYS A 766 -1.64 9.69 -18.71
CA LYS A 766 -0.79 10.22 -17.62
C LYS A 766 0.68 10.37 -18.06
N ASN A 767 1.07 9.63 -19.11
CA ASN A 767 2.41 9.67 -19.72
C ASN A 767 2.50 10.60 -20.94
N MET A 768 1.37 11.22 -21.34
CA MET A 768 1.25 12.26 -22.38
C MET A 768 0.91 13.59 -21.73
#